data_AF-A0A3R9P7B2-F1
#
_entry.id   AF-A0A3R9P7B2-F1
#
_cell.length_a   1.000
_cell.length_b   1.000
_cell.length_c   1.000
_cell.angle_alpha   90.00
_cell.angle_beta   90.00
_cell.angle_gamma   90.00
#
_symmetry.space_group_name_H-M   'P 1'
#
loop_
_entity.id
_entity.type
_entity.pdbx_description
1 polymer ?
#
loop_
_entity_poly.entity_id
_entity_poly.type
_entity_poly.pdbx_seq_one_letter_code
_entity_poly.pdbx_strand_id
1 'polypeptide(L)'
;MAYQPKSYRKFLATSVSAAMVATTFGAVVPADVQQADAAESFSDVSNDHWASESIQRLADQGIINGYPDGTYGPTEDISRGQVAELLVNAFDLEVDENAESSFEDLNDDSYSTPFAEAVAEAGFIEGRENNTEFAASRDLTREQMATILVRAFELEPVEDTEANVNDLDNAHESHKENIEILSQHGITETEDGNFRPKEAVNRAQFATFLDRALDVQEPLQISEVNALTEDGHVLEVSFNRPYTEEITSSDVRISESDSGERVGVNEVELSSDRQSAEITLYDNTSEDALPEVARLEEYDIQIGDLETTFVRPGFLDDDNDARITEVDSDEREITVSHDETESVMEVPEDMDINFHAALGQEVRVWYDQDDTVVDFEYISSEVLSGGIEVDGDEIELLNSGDTYDIADDAEMIVNYDSGDQDTFDAEEIEENLDGDQYDYAKVVLNDDGDIDRVYANNFPADEDPILVEEVDEDYILGYDGNELDLEDYVIVKDGQEISIDDIEQDDLVFFNEDIYGDGLAVVQETSENGEIDSYYENSFDFEGENYSYVTDSGYQVQYLNEDGDLEDLDRDGAEALQDGGEVTAYFNGRGELVLLRGDEGEYTTNYSGAQPTDNMVVYQDNQGNHRVEIEYVNEEGEEELKDFAADSLDEILVQTSSDEDEYETGEELPNNGFEIDEFGITGELSTDDNNSTFEEFDFTAFEDGGDGEESLFTVTEEDSLFKVSTNDDGDVEGLKFYDASAVGELDEDIEVDDDFAETTDDGSLRLNDDTVVFDTNGEEFPDADDVETYTIEELNEDGIEIDQEDTTVYFNDNEEVEQIAVGNLDAANTTDYAALIQRVDVDDDEIVRVKALVDGESKTFDVDNLDTQGLFEGSVVELEVNDSNDEVESITAEDNRTAAGIVQDVNVSDNEVTIQDSNGIESTFELNDDGEVYDATDSDGDDFSSENLRNIEEGDALAIGLSAANSRFADVFAIVNEADLEDYGYAGIGVSDVSVDNDNNNKINLTFTEDVDAGNGDIQNQFTATLGGEELNFVADENNLGDAEYSVAHDGASTVSVYVYGYDGSGDSLEIDYTSDNYFTNGDGDSVEPFSATIDADQSTSIEVYEN
;
A
#
# COMPACT_ATOMS: atom_id res chain seq x y z
N MET A 1 -19.81 55.24 56.20
CA MET A 1 -20.50 54.28 57.10
C MET A 1 -19.43 53.26 57.44
N ALA A 2 -19.27 52.90 58.72
CA ALA A 2 -18.22 51.95 59.10
C ALA A 2 -18.62 50.56 58.59
N TYR A 3 -17.85 50.03 57.65
CA TYR A 3 -17.95 48.66 57.19
C TYR A 3 -17.31 47.76 58.26
N GLN A 4 -18.03 46.74 58.70
CA GLN A 4 -17.47 45.62 59.46
C GLN A 4 -17.21 44.50 58.45
N PRO A 5 -15.97 44.02 58.27
CA PRO A 5 -15.75 42.85 57.44
C PRO A 5 -16.37 41.62 58.10
N LYS A 6 -17.04 40.79 57.29
CA LYS A 6 -17.57 39.49 57.71
C LYS A 6 -16.40 38.54 57.86
N SER A 7 -16.42 37.76 58.95
CA SER A 7 -15.47 36.67 59.20
C SER A 7 -15.52 35.63 58.09
N TYR A 8 -14.41 35.42 57.39
CA TYR A 8 -14.20 34.22 56.58
C TYR A 8 -13.19 33.33 57.31
N ARG A 9 -13.73 32.25 57.89
CA ARG A 9 -13.01 31.05 58.28
C ARG A 9 -13.62 29.94 57.45
N LYS A 10 -12.88 29.48 56.45
CA LYS A 10 -13.04 28.16 55.83
C LYS A 10 -11.83 27.91 54.93
N PHE A 11 -10.69 27.61 55.55
CA PHE A 11 -9.74 26.73 54.91
C PHE A 11 -10.16 25.33 55.36
N LEU A 12 -10.50 24.47 54.40
CA LEU A 12 -10.75 23.06 54.65
C LEU A 12 -9.37 22.43 54.84
N ALA A 13 -9.03 22.11 56.08
CA ALA A 13 -7.94 21.19 56.37
C ALA A 13 -8.40 19.80 55.91
N THR A 14 -8.02 19.43 54.70
CA THR A 14 -7.83 18.04 54.30
C THR A 14 -6.37 17.74 54.59
N SER A 15 -6.12 16.94 55.63
CA SER A 15 -4.83 16.31 55.87
C SER A 15 -4.52 15.42 54.68
N VAL A 16 -3.62 15.86 53.80
CA VAL A 16 -2.89 14.96 52.91
C VAL A 16 -1.69 14.51 53.73
N SER A 17 -1.71 13.25 54.15
CA SER A 17 -0.50 12.56 54.55
C SER A 17 0.28 12.34 53.27
N ALA A 18 1.27 13.19 52.98
CA ALA A 18 2.20 12.94 51.90
C ALA A 18 3.32 12.09 52.48
N ALA A 19 3.35 10.80 52.15
CA ALA A 19 4.57 10.01 52.21
C ALA A 19 5.47 10.51 51.07
N MET A 20 6.65 11.04 51.38
CA MET A 20 7.70 11.26 50.38
C MET A 20 9.08 10.94 50.97
N VAL A 21 9.76 10.06 50.24
CA VAL A 21 11.05 9.43 50.51
C VAL A 21 12.18 10.44 50.65
N ALA A 22 12.85 10.41 51.80
CA ALA A 22 14.06 11.19 52.07
C ALA A 22 15.32 10.39 51.72
N THR A 23 15.85 10.54 50.49
CA THR A 23 17.17 9.99 50.16
C THR A 23 18.29 10.82 50.81
N THR A 24 19.09 10.19 51.67
CA THR A 24 20.25 10.84 52.31
C THR A 24 21.53 10.66 51.48
N PHE A 25 22.29 11.75 51.34
CA PHE A 25 23.53 11.82 50.55
C PHE A 25 24.62 10.83 51.00
N GLY A 26 25.24 10.10 50.05
CA GLY A 26 26.47 9.37 50.39
C GLY A 26 27.26 8.56 49.35
N ALA A 27 26.88 8.42 48.08
CA ALA A 27 27.70 7.70 47.10
C ALA A 27 27.63 8.32 45.69
N VAL A 28 28.73 8.23 44.95
CA VAL A 28 28.81 8.71 43.57
C VAL A 28 28.09 7.70 42.69
N VAL A 29 26.88 8.03 42.24
CA VAL A 29 26.07 7.24 41.29
C VAL A 29 25.98 8.00 39.95
N PRO A 30 25.99 7.32 38.79
CA PRO A 30 25.90 7.96 37.48
C PRO A 30 24.58 8.72 37.30
N ALA A 31 24.60 9.68 36.37
CA ALA A 31 23.39 10.35 35.92
C ALA A 31 22.49 9.32 35.24
N ASP A 32 21.24 9.26 35.70
CA ASP A 32 20.01 8.76 35.06
C ASP A 32 19.26 7.86 36.06
N VAL A 33 18.61 8.52 37.03
CA VAL A 33 17.50 7.94 37.80
C VAL A 33 16.35 8.92 37.59
N GLN A 34 15.36 8.50 36.79
CA GLN A 34 14.12 9.24 36.58
C GLN A 34 13.39 9.31 37.92
N GLN A 35 13.34 10.52 38.47
CA GLN A 35 12.59 10.88 39.65
C GLN A 35 11.15 11.14 39.20
N ALA A 36 10.18 10.51 39.86
CA ALA A 36 8.74 10.61 39.58
C ALA A 36 8.29 12.00 39.13
N ASP A 37 7.49 12.04 38.05
CA ASP A 37 7.18 13.23 37.25
C ASP A 37 6.36 14.27 38.03
N ALA A 38 7.06 15.12 38.78
CA ALA A 38 6.51 16.30 39.44
C ALA A 38 6.52 17.56 38.54
N ALA A 39 6.42 17.40 37.21
CA ALA A 39 6.63 18.45 36.20
C ALA A 39 5.45 18.70 35.22
N GLU A 40 4.20 18.37 35.55
CA GLU A 40 3.08 18.57 34.60
C GLU A 40 2.32 19.88 34.79
N SER A 41 2.95 21.05 34.65
CA SER A 41 2.15 22.30 34.57
C SER A 41 2.67 23.36 33.60
N PHE A 42 3.98 23.63 33.54
CA PHE A 42 4.52 24.65 32.64
C PHE A 42 5.87 24.28 32.02
N SER A 43 5.92 24.29 30.69
CA SER A 43 7.08 23.86 29.88
C SER A 43 8.36 24.68 30.08
N ASP A 44 8.30 25.86 30.70
CA ASP A 44 9.44 26.76 30.94
C ASP A 44 9.87 26.85 32.42
N VAL A 45 9.38 25.93 33.26
CA VAL A 45 9.74 25.82 34.68
C VAL A 45 10.26 24.40 34.95
N SER A 46 11.58 24.22 34.97
CA SER A 46 12.20 22.94 35.34
C SER A 46 12.02 22.63 36.83
N ASN A 47 12.01 21.34 37.22
CA ASN A 47 11.93 20.90 38.62
C ASN A 47 13.01 21.56 39.52
N ASP A 48 14.23 21.73 39.00
CA ASP A 48 15.35 22.40 39.68
C ASP A 48 15.23 23.94 39.76
N HIS A 49 14.20 24.55 39.18
CA HIS A 49 14.04 26.00 39.22
C HIS A 49 13.71 26.43 40.65
N TRP A 50 14.40 27.43 41.20
CA TRP A 50 14.25 27.89 42.60
C TRP A 50 12.82 28.30 43.05
N ALA A 51 11.90 28.45 42.09
CA ALA A 51 10.50 28.80 42.33
C ALA A 51 9.52 27.70 41.86
N SER A 52 10.01 26.53 41.41
CA SER A 52 9.19 25.44 40.88
C SER A 52 8.10 25.05 41.87
N GLU A 53 8.48 24.73 43.10
CA GLU A 53 7.57 24.32 44.17
C GLU A 53 6.46 25.36 44.44
N SER A 54 6.83 26.65 44.59
CA SER A 54 5.84 27.71 44.80
C SER A 54 4.93 27.93 43.58
N ILE A 55 5.44 27.77 42.36
CA ILE A 55 4.63 27.91 41.15
C ILE A 55 3.66 26.74 41.05
N GLN A 56 4.12 25.52 41.32
CA GLN A 56 3.33 24.30 41.27
C GLN A 56 2.19 24.35 42.28
N ARG A 57 2.49 24.59 43.56
CA ARG A 57 1.47 24.71 44.61
C ARG A 57 0.38 25.74 44.30
N LEU A 58 0.77 26.89 43.75
CA LEU A 58 -0.18 27.92 43.37
C LEU A 58 -0.98 27.56 42.12
N ALA A 59 -0.44 26.74 41.22
CA ALA A 59 -1.15 26.18 40.07
C ALA A 59 -2.15 25.10 40.51
N ASP A 60 -1.75 24.19 41.39
CA ASP A 60 -2.62 23.15 41.97
C ASP A 60 -3.83 23.75 42.71
N GLN A 61 -3.62 24.90 43.35
CA GLN A 61 -4.68 25.68 44.02
C GLN A 61 -5.53 26.51 43.05
N GLY A 62 -5.24 26.51 41.75
CA GLY A 62 -5.92 27.32 40.73
C GLY A 62 -5.69 28.82 40.86
N ILE A 63 -4.67 29.24 41.62
CA ILE A 63 -4.35 30.67 41.85
C ILE A 63 -3.61 31.24 40.64
N ILE A 64 -2.63 30.48 40.14
CA ILE A 64 -1.84 30.83 38.96
C ILE A 64 -2.39 30.08 37.75
N ASN A 65 -2.55 30.82 36.65
CA ASN A 65 -2.70 30.27 35.32
C ASN A 65 -1.49 30.70 34.48
N GLY A 66 -0.94 29.76 33.70
CA GLY A 66 0.09 30.04 32.71
C GLY A 66 -0.46 30.82 31.52
N TYR A 67 0.37 30.98 30.51
CA TYR A 67 -0.02 31.47 29.20
C TYR A 67 -0.69 30.36 28.38
N PRO A 68 -1.54 30.71 27.39
CA PRO A 68 -2.20 29.72 26.54
C PRO A 68 -1.27 28.80 25.74
N ASP A 69 0.04 29.11 25.68
CA ASP A 69 1.07 28.31 25.03
C ASP A 69 1.73 27.28 25.97
N GLY A 70 1.22 27.11 27.18
CA GLY A 70 1.74 26.14 28.15
C GLY A 70 2.99 26.62 28.90
N THR A 71 3.32 27.92 28.84
CA THR A 71 4.44 28.51 29.59
C THR A 71 3.95 29.34 30.78
N TYR A 72 4.76 29.48 31.83
CA TYR A 72 4.49 30.37 32.96
C TYR A 72 5.13 31.75 32.80
N GLY A 73 6.27 31.86 32.12
CA GLY A 73 7.05 33.10 31.97
C GLY A 73 7.74 33.56 33.28
N PRO A 74 8.53 32.72 33.98
CA PRO A 74 9.04 33.00 35.33
C PRO A 74 9.93 34.25 35.40
N THR A 75 10.60 34.61 34.30
CA THR A 75 11.53 35.76 34.25
C THR A 75 10.88 37.08 33.84
N GLU A 76 9.61 37.08 33.44
CA GLU A 76 8.91 38.28 33.00
C GLU A 76 8.47 39.16 34.18
N ASP A 77 8.62 40.48 34.03
CA ASP A 77 8.14 41.44 35.04
C ASP A 77 6.61 41.38 35.15
N ILE A 78 6.09 41.27 36.38
CA ILE A 78 4.66 41.12 36.61
C ILE A 78 3.94 42.48 36.62
N SER A 79 2.85 42.58 35.86
CA SER A 79 2.03 43.79 35.79
C SER A 79 1.05 43.90 36.96
N ARG A 80 0.61 45.12 37.28
CA ARG A 80 -0.43 45.35 38.30
C ARG A 80 -1.77 44.67 38.00
N GLY A 81 -2.12 44.53 36.73
CA GLY A 81 -3.32 43.81 36.29
C GLY A 81 -3.24 42.32 36.59
N GLN A 82 -2.13 41.68 36.25
CA GLN A 82 -1.90 40.26 36.56
C GLN A 82 -1.88 40.01 38.08
N VAL A 83 -1.26 40.91 38.86
CA VAL A 83 -1.28 40.81 40.33
C VAL A 83 -2.70 40.94 40.89
N ALA A 84 -3.56 41.76 40.28
CA ALA A 84 -4.95 41.89 40.71
C ALA A 84 -5.71 40.57 40.53
N GLU A 85 -5.50 39.92 39.38
CA GLU A 85 -6.07 38.60 39.07
C GLU A 85 -5.58 37.52 40.04
N LEU A 86 -4.27 37.41 40.27
CA LEU A 86 -3.72 36.45 41.23
C LEU A 86 -4.29 36.62 42.65
N LEU A 87 -4.49 37.86 43.10
CA LEU A 87 -5.09 38.14 44.41
C LEU A 87 -6.60 37.87 44.44
N VAL A 88 -7.30 38.04 43.33
CA VAL A 88 -8.70 37.62 43.22
C VAL A 88 -8.81 36.12 43.38
N ASN A 89 -7.96 35.35 42.69
CA ASN A 89 -7.97 33.89 42.77
C ASN A 89 -7.54 33.41 44.17
N ALA A 90 -6.43 33.94 44.71
CA ALA A 90 -5.91 33.55 46.01
C ALA A 90 -6.88 33.80 47.18
N PHE A 91 -7.74 34.81 47.07
CA PHE A 91 -8.70 35.17 48.12
C PHE A 91 -10.16 34.85 47.75
N ASP A 92 -10.39 34.18 46.62
CA ASP A 92 -11.72 33.87 46.06
C ASP A 92 -12.66 35.09 46.12
N LEU A 93 -12.17 36.23 45.60
CA LEU A 93 -12.91 37.49 45.63
C LEU A 93 -14.07 37.47 44.62
N GLU A 94 -15.22 38.03 45.02
CA GLU A 94 -16.37 38.16 44.12
C GLU A 94 -16.05 39.13 42.98
N VAL A 95 -16.06 38.63 41.74
CA VAL A 95 -15.82 39.41 40.52
C VAL A 95 -17.14 39.70 39.80
N ASP A 96 -17.42 40.98 39.54
CA ASP A 96 -18.48 41.39 38.61
C ASP A 96 -17.88 41.61 37.21
N GLU A 97 -18.08 40.63 36.33
CA GLU A 97 -17.65 40.68 34.92
C GLU A 97 -18.20 41.90 34.14
N ASN A 98 -19.22 42.58 34.67
CA ASN A 98 -19.80 43.79 34.07
C ASN A 98 -19.50 45.06 34.90
N ALA A 99 -18.47 45.05 35.74
CA ALA A 99 -18.08 46.19 36.55
C ALA A 99 -17.79 47.42 35.67
N GLU A 100 -18.44 48.55 35.98
CA GLU A 100 -18.07 49.85 35.42
C GLU A 100 -16.77 50.32 36.08
N SER A 101 -15.78 50.74 35.28
CA SER A 101 -14.48 51.18 35.78
C SER A 101 -14.59 52.45 36.62
N SER A 102 -14.05 52.40 37.84
CA SER A 102 -13.86 53.54 38.73
C SER A 102 -12.55 54.31 38.44
N PHE A 103 -11.68 53.74 37.60
CA PHE A 103 -10.38 54.28 37.21
C PHE A 103 -10.42 54.92 35.82
N GLU A 104 -9.90 56.15 35.68
CA GLU A 104 -9.95 56.94 34.44
C GLU A 104 -9.11 56.35 33.29
N ASP A 105 -8.16 55.46 33.60
CA ASP A 105 -7.24 54.83 32.64
C ASP A 105 -7.66 53.41 32.22
N LEU A 106 -8.76 52.88 32.76
CA LEU A 106 -9.35 51.60 32.36
C LEU A 106 -10.71 51.80 31.70
N ASN A 107 -10.97 51.05 30.62
CA ASN A 107 -12.28 50.98 29.96
C ASN A 107 -13.11 49.84 30.58
N ASP A 108 -14.42 50.00 30.62
CA ASP A 108 -15.36 48.96 31.10
C ASP A 108 -15.17 47.62 30.38
N ASP A 109 -14.79 47.64 29.09
CA ASP A 109 -14.53 46.42 28.29
C ASP A 109 -13.10 45.82 28.45
N SER A 110 -12.25 46.35 29.35
CA SER A 110 -10.88 45.85 29.53
C SER A 110 -10.84 44.63 30.43
N TYR A 111 -10.07 43.60 30.04
CA TYR A 111 -9.83 42.39 30.85
C TYR A 111 -9.46 42.69 32.31
N SER A 112 -8.63 43.70 32.55
CA SER A 112 -8.17 44.03 33.91
C SER A 112 -9.21 44.80 34.75
N THR A 113 -10.29 45.31 34.17
CA THR A 113 -11.30 46.11 34.87
C THR A 113 -12.00 45.34 35.99
N PRO A 114 -12.60 44.15 35.75
CA PRO A 114 -13.26 43.38 36.81
C PRO A 114 -12.31 43.09 37.99
N PHE A 115 -11.09 42.63 37.71
CA PHE A 115 -10.09 42.33 38.74
C PHE A 115 -9.62 43.58 39.48
N ALA A 116 -9.36 44.69 38.78
CA ALA A 116 -8.93 45.95 39.36
C ALA A 116 -9.97 46.53 40.32
N GLU A 117 -11.27 46.45 39.98
CA GLU A 117 -12.35 46.86 40.86
C GLU A 117 -12.46 45.97 42.09
N ALA A 118 -12.38 44.64 41.92
CA ALA A 118 -12.46 43.68 43.03
C ALA A 118 -11.35 43.91 44.08
N VAL A 119 -10.10 44.00 43.66
CA VAL A 119 -8.97 44.22 44.59
C VAL A 119 -8.96 45.63 45.20
N ALA A 120 -9.57 46.62 44.51
CA ALA A 120 -9.73 47.96 45.05
C ALA A 120 -10.86 48.04 46.09
N GLU A 121 -11.97 47.34 45.86
CA GLU A 121 -13.07 47.20 46.83
C GLU A 121 -12.61 46.45 48.09
N ALA A 122 -11.80 45.39 47.91
CA ALA A 122 -11.15 44.66 49.00
C ALA A 122 -10.09 45.50 49.74
N GLY A 123 -9.62 46.60 49.13
CA GLY A 123 -8.59 47.48 49.71
C GLY A 123 -7.16 46.94 49.60
N PHE A 124 -6.95 45.90 48.79
CA PHE A 124 -5.64 45.27 48.59
C PHE A 124 -4.73 46.16 47.73
N ILE A 125 -5.27 46.68 46.63
CA ILE A 125 -4.56 47.58 45.71
C ILE A 125 -5.29 48.90 45.60
N GLU A 126 -4.60 50.01 45.91
CA GLU A 126 -5.11 51.35 45.65
C GLU A 126 -4.63 51.86 44.28
N GLY A 127 -5.46 52.72 43.67
CA GLY A 127 -5.12 53.49 42.48
C GLY A 127 -4.17 54.66 42.80
N ARG A 128 -3.52 55.14 41.76
CA ARG A 128 -2.60 56.27 41.75
C ARG A 128 -3.36 57.59 41.51
N GLU A 129 -2.64 58.71 41.60
CA GLU A 129 -3.19 60.07 41.38
C GLU A 129 -4.44 60.45 42.21
N ASN A 130 -4.45 60.07 43.51
CA ASN A 130 -5.63 60.16 44.40
C ASN A 130 -6.71 59.09 44.09
N ASN A 131 -6.28 57.88 43.74
CA ASN A 131 -7.14 56.73 43.47
C ASN A 131 -7.99 56.87 42.20
N THR A 132 -7.47 57.57 41.18
CA THR A 132 -8.16 57.77 39.89
C THR A 132 -7.51 57.01 38.74
N GLU A 133 -6.29 56.48 38.87
CA GLU A 133 -5.63 55.68 37.82
C GLU A 133 -5.15 54.33 38.38
N PHE A 134 -5.55 53.20 37.82
CA PHE A 134 -5.12 51.88 38.30
C PHE A 134 -3.72 51.52 37.79
N ALA A 135 -3.39 51.90 36.55
CA ALA A 135 -2.19 51.57 35.81
C ALA A 135 -1.95 50.05 35.66
N ALA A 136 -2.92 49.32 35.13
CA ALA A 136 -2.91 47.84 35.02
C ALA A 136 -1.67 47.30 34.29
N SER A 137 -1.26 47.92 33.18
CA SER A 137 -0.12 47.47 32.36
C SER A 137 1.25 47.87 32.90
N ARG A 138 1.31 48.54 34.05
CA ARG A 138 2.59 48.97 34.63
C ARG A 138 3.13 47.91 35.58
N ASP A 139 4.39 47.56 35.36
CA ASP A 139 5.15 46.62 36.19
C ASP A 139 5.12 47.02 37.66
N LEU A 140 4.98 46.03 38.52
CA LEU A 140 4.93 46.19 39.96
C LEU A 140 6.35 46.26 40.54
N THR A 141 6.66 47.32 41.28
CA THR A 141 7.94 47.41 41.99
C THR A 141 7.91 46.66 43.32
N ARG A 142 9.06 46.17 43.81
CA ARG A 142 9.19 45.45 45.09
C ARG A 142 8.58 46.20 46.29
N GLU A 143 8.74 47.52 46.40
CA GLU A 143 8.13 48.30 47.48
C GLU A 143 6.59 48.39 47.41
N GLN A 144 6.04 48.29 46.19
CA GLN A 144 4.60 48.28 45.97
C GLN A 144 4.04 46.88 46.26
N MET A 145 4.71 45.82 45.81
CA MET A 145 4.41 44.44 46.19
C MET A 145 4.35 44.30 47.70
N ALA A 146 5.33 44.84 48.45
CA ALA A 146 5.32 44.76 49.90
C ALA A 146 4.06 45.35 50.53
N THR A 147 3.58 46.47 50.00
CA THR A 147 2.36 47.11 50.50
C THR A 147 1.11 46.33 50.14
N ILE A 148 1.09 45.71 48.97
CA ILE A 148 -0.04 44.91 48.50
C ILE A 148 -0.16 43.65 49.36
N LEU A 149 0.91 42.89 49.55
CA LEU A 149 0.87 41.67 50.37
C LEU A 149 0.55 41.97 51.83
N VAL A 150 1.15 42.99 52.45
CA VAL A 150 0.82 43.37 53.84
C VAL A 150 -0.65 43.74 54.00
N ARG A 151 -1.25 44.41 53.01
CA ARG A 151 -2.68 44.75 53.04
C ARG A 151 -3.57 43.55 52.80
N ALA A 152 -3.28 42.75 51.78
CA ALA A 152 -4.09 41.60 51.40
C ALA A 152 -4.15 40.56 52.52
N PHE A 153 -3.02 40.29 53.16
CA PHE A 153 -2.88 39.31 54.23
C PHE A 153 -3.03 39.91 55.64
N GLU A 154 -3.39 41.19 55.74
CA GLU A 154 -3.50 41.94 57.01
C GLU A 154 -2.31 41.73 57.97
N LEU A 155 -1.09 41.68 57.43
CA LEU A 155 0.11 41.31 58.20
C LEU A 155 0.43 42.39 59.24
N GLU A 156 0.54 41.98 60.50
CA GLU A 156 0.98 42.83 61.60
C GLU A 156 2.49 42.69 61.84
N PRO A 157 3.17 43.72 62.41
CA PRO A 157 4.57 43.59 62.82
C PRO A 157 4.78 42.46 63.82
N VAL A 158 5.84 41.68 63.64
CA VAL A 158 6.22 40.62 64.60
C VAL A 158 6.99 41.27 65.75
N GLU A 159 6.44 41.19 66.97
CA GLU A 159 7.07 41.74 68.18
C GLU A 159 8.42 41.06 68.46
N ASP A 160 9.40 41.84 68.92
CA ASP A 160 10.76 41.39 69.24
C ASP A 160 11.60 40.78 68.07
N THR A 161 11.11 40.83 66.82
CA THR A 161 11.86 40.43 65.61
C THR A 161 12.40 41.65 64.85
N GLU A 162 13.72 41.72 64.62
CA GLU A 162 14.34 42.78 63.79
C GLU A 162 14.24 42.46 62.29
N ALA A 163 13.83 43.43 61.47
CA ALA A 163 13.83 43.28 60.01
C ALA A 163 15.27 43.29 59.45
N ASN A 164 15.57 42.38 58.54
CA ASN A 164 16.89 42.24 57.93
C ASN A 164 16.94 42.89 56.53
N VAL A 165 16.86 44.23 56.49
CA VAL A 165 16.83 45.01 55.24
C VAL A 165 17.88 46.12 55.23
N ASN A 166 18.99 45.90 54.52
CA ASN A 166 20.15 46.79 54.50
C ASN A 166 19.91 48.11 53.74
N ASP A 167 19.02 48.12 52.76
CA ASP A 167 18.81 49.22 51.81
C ASP A 167 17.44 49.89 51.96
N LEU A 168 16.81 49.75 53.13
CA LEU A 168 15.49 50.30 53.46
C LEU A 168 15.38 51.82 53.22
N ASP A 169 16.49 52.56 53.38
CA ASP A 169 16.56 54.00 53.12
C ASP A 169 16.28 54.36 51.64
N ASN A 170 16.40 53.41 50.70
CA ASN A 170 16.09 53.61 49.29
C ASN A 170 14.58 53.50 48.98
N ALA A 171 13.78 52.96 49.89
CA ALA A 171 12.34 52.83 49.73
C ALA A 171 11.61 54.17 49.89
N HIS A 172 10.47 54.33 49.24
CA HIS A 172 9.59 55.46 49.53
C HIS A 172 9.05 55.35 50.97
N GLU A 173 8.92 56.48 51.67
CA GLU A 173 8.55 56.51 53.09
C GLU A 173 7.25 55.75 53.41
N SER A 174 6.29 55.72 52.47
CA SER A 174 5.01 55.02 52.62
C SER A 174 5.09 53.50 52.56
N HIS A 175 6.23 52.93 52.15
CA HIS A 175 6.39 51.49 51.95
C HIS A 175 7.37 50.86 52.95
N LYS A 176 8.14 51.67 53.70
CA LYS A 176 9.19 51.18 54.61
C LYS A 176 8.67 50.20 55.65
N GLU A 177 7.59 50.56 56.33
CA GLU A 177 6.97 49.71 57.37
C GLU A 177 6.53 48.35 56.78
N ASN A 178 5.93 48.35 55.59
CA ASN A 178 5.49 47.12 54.94
C ASN A 178 6.66 46.22 54.52
N ILE A 179 7.78 46.80 54.10
CA ILE A 179 9.00 46.07 53.80
C ILE A 179 9.58 45.41 55.06
N GLU A 180 9.57 46.13 56.19
CA GLU A 180 9.99 45.58 57.47
C GLU A 180 9.09 44.41 57.90
N ILE A 181 7.77 44.55 57.77
CA ILE A 181 6.79 43.50 58.09
C ILE A 181 7.04 42.25 57.24
N LEU A 182 7.20 42.38 55.92
CA LEU A 182 7.48 41.20 55.08
C LEU A 182 8.81 40.51 55.43
N SER A 183 9.84 41.27 55.80
CA SER A 183 11.11 40.70 56.26
C SER A 183 10.96 39.98 57.60
N GLN A 184 10.14 40.49 58.52
CA GLN A 184 9.90 39.87 59.83
C GLN A 184 9.15 38.55 59.73
N HIS A 185 8.27 38.40 58.74
CA HIS A 185 7.53 37.17 58.45
C HIS A 185 8.29 36.17 57.57
N GLY A 186 9.54 36.45 57.19
CA GLY A 186 10.31 35.57 56.29
C GLY A 186 9.79 35.54 54.85
N ILE A 187 8.78 36.36 54.51
CA ILE A 187 8.19 36.40 53.16
C ILE A 187 9.25 36.90 52.17
N THR A 188 10.04 37.91 52.57
CA THR A 188 11.09 38.46 51.70
C THR A 188 12.46 38.29 52.33
N GLU A 189 13.22 37.33 51.80
CA GLU A 189 14.59 37.05 52.19
C GLU A 189 15.54 37.24 51.00
N THR A 190 16.73 37.77 51.28
CA THR A 190 17.79 37.95 50.27
C THR A 190 19.13 37.64 50.91
N GLU A 191 19.96 36.83 50.26
CA GLU A 191 21.28 36.43 50.79
C GLU A 191 22.20 37.64 51.07
N ASP A 192 22.07 38.71 50.28
CA ASP A 192 22.85 39.94 50.42
C ASP A 192 22.20 40.98 51.37
N GLY A 193 21.01 40.65 51.91
CA GLY A 193 20.20 41.50 52.75
C GLY A 193 19.68 42.78 52.09
N ASN A 194 19.75 42.93 50.75
CA ASN A 194 19.24 44.10 50.04
C ASN A 194 17.86 43.80 49.43
N PHE A 195 16.84 44.54 49.86
CA PHE A 195 15.46 44.39 49.39
C PHE A 195 15.23 45.00 48.00
N ARG A 196 16.06 45.95 47.54
CA ARG A 196 15.98 46.57 46.20
C ARG A 196 14.60 47.18 45.89
N PRO A 197 14.10 48.14 46.70
CA PRO A 197 12.70 48.58 46.70
C PRO A 197 12.17 49.16 45.38
N LYS A 198 13.05 49.64 44.48
CA LYS A 198 12.67 50.28 43.21
C LYS A 198 12.69 49.33 42.01
N GLU A 199 13.20 48.12 42.15
CA GLU A 199 13.24 47.14 41.06
C GLU A 199 11.84 46.56 40.83
N ALA A 200 11.57 46.15 39.59
CA ALA A 200 10.36 45.39 39.25
C ALA A 200 10.43 43.98 39.87
N VAL A 201 9.26 43.38 40.09
CA VAL A 201 9.11 42.00 40.55
C VAL A 201 8.79 41.16 39.32
N ASN A 202 9.51 40.05 39.11
CA ASN A 202 9.13 39.10 38.06
C ASN A 202 8.10 38.08 38.56
N ARG A 203 7.48 37.34 37.64
CA ARG A 203 6.39 36.39 37.95
C ARG A 203 6.82 35.32 38.96
N ALA A 204 7.99 34.71 38.78
CA ALA A 204 8.50 33.72 39.74
C ALA A 204 8.70 34.32 41.15
N GLN A 205 9.27 35.53 41.26
CA GLN A 205 9.43 36.21 42.54
C GLN A 205 8.09 36.52 43.18
N PHE A 206 7.09 36.95 42.40
CA PHE A 206 5.77 37.24 42.94
C PHE A 206 5.08 35.96 43.42
N ALA A 207 5.16 34.87 42.67
CA ALA A 207 4.65 33.56 43.06
C ALA A 207 5.22 33.13 44.42
N THR A 208 6.54 33.09 44.57
CA THR A 208 7.20 32.72 45.83
C THR A 208 6.80 33.64 47.00
N PHE A 209 6.65 34.95 46.79
CA PHE A 209 6.23 35.85 47.87
C PHE A 209 4.74 35.71 48.22
N LEU A 210 3.88 35.45 47.24
CA LEU A 210 2.45 35.20 47.46
C LEU A 210 2.26 33.89 48.22
N ASP A 211 2.96 32.84 47.78
CA ASP A 211 2.95 31.50 48.35
C ASP A 211 3.38 31.52 49.83
N ARG A 212 4.52 32.15 50.13
CA ARG A 212 4.96 32.36 51.53
C ARG A 212 3.98 33.20 52.34
N ALA A 213 3.30 34.16 51.72
CA ALA A 213 2.30 34.97 52.43
C ALA A 213 1.03 34.16 52.76
N LEU A 214 0.66 33.19 51.91
CA LEU A 214 -0.38 32.21 52.19
C LEU A 214 0.02 31.30 53.35
N ASP A 215 1.26 30.79 53.37
CA ASP A 215 1.78 29.95 54.47
C ASP A 215 1.77 30.66 55.84
N VAL A 216 1.93 31.99 55.85
CA VAL A 216 1.85 32.78 57.09
C VAL A 216 0.44 32.75 57.70
N GLN A 217 -0.61 32.49 56.91
CA GLN A 217 -1.99 32.37 57.42
C GLN A 217 -2.29 31.00 58.04
N GLU A 218 -1.55 29.97 57.65
CA GLU A 218 -1.68 28.64 58.26
C GLU A 218 -1.10 28.67 59.69
N PRO A 219 -1.76 28.01 60.67
CA PRO A 219 -1.19 27.87 62.01
C PRO A 219 0.14 27.11 61.91
N LEU A 220 1.12 27.51 62.73
CA LEU A 220 2.36 26.75 62.84
C LEU A 220 2.02 25.37 63.40
N GLN A 221 2.47 24.32 62.72
CA GLN A 221 2.31 22.94 63.15
C GLN A 221 3.57 22.14 62.80
N ILE A 222 3.74 21.02 63.49
CA ILE A 222 4.67 19.99 63.06
C ILE A 222 4.03 19.36 61.82
N SER A 223 4.74 19.38 60.69
CA SER A 223 4.28 18.77 59.45
C SER A 223 4.67 17.31 59.36
N GLU A 224 5.82 16.94 59.92
CA GLU A 224 6.40 15.61 59.75
C GLU A 224 7.38 15.30 60.88
N VAL A 225 7.57 14.02 61.18
CA VAL A 225 8.61 13.53 62.07
C VAL A 225 9.24 12.29 61.45
N ASN A 226 10.58 12.28 61.35
CA ASN A 226 11.36 11.16 60.83
C ASN A 226 12.42 10.70 61.83
N ALA A 227 12.76 9.42 61.83
CA ALA A 227 13.90 8.90 62.57
C ALA A 227 15.13 8.84 61.65
N LEU A 228 16.13 9.68 61.90
CA LEU A 228 17.35 9.79 61.08
C LEU A 228 18.37 8.68 61.36
N THR A 229 18.22 7.92 62.45
CA THR A 229 19.12 6.82 62.78
C THR A 229 18.39 5.50 62.96
N GLU A 230 19.06 4.43 62.56
CA GLU A 230 18.58 3.04 62.64
C GLU A 230 18.37 2.56 64.10
N ASP A 231 19.00 3.21 65.08
CA ASP A 231 18.74 2.98 66.50
C ASP A 231 17.66 3.91 67.06
N GLY A 232 17.05 4.78 66.25
CA GLY A 232 15.98 5.69 66.65
C GLY A 232 16.39 6.76 67.67
N HIS A 233 17.69 7.07 67.77
CA HIS A 233 18.23 8.07 68.69
C HIS A 233 18.28 9.49 68.13
N VAL A 234 18.09 9.68 66.82
CA VAL A 234 18.03 11.01 66.21
C VAL A 234 16.72 11.11 65.45
N LEU A 235 15.95 12.15 65.73
CA LEU A 235 14.72 12.46 64.99
C LEU A 235 14.88 13.79 64.25
N GLU A 236 14.29 13.91 63.06
CA GLU A 236 14.02 15.19 62.43
C GLU A 236 12.54 15.53 62.61
N VAL A 237 12.25 16.77 62.99
CA VAL A 237 10.89 17.28 63.08
C VAL A 237 10.75 18.47 62.13
N SER A 238 9.93 18.31 61.09
CA SER A 238 9.65 19.34 60.11
C SER A 238 8.45 20.19 60.52
N PHE A 239 8.47 21.46 60.14
CA PHE A 239 7.40 22.41 60.38
C PHE A 239 6.85 22.91 59.05
N ASN A 240 5.54 23.12 58.98
CA ASN A 240 4.88 23.67 57.79
C ASN A 240 5.33 25.09 57.41
N ARG A 241 6.08 25.76 58.30
CA ARG A 241 6.71 27.07 58.09
C ARG A 241 7.82 27.31 59.12
N PRO A 242 8.73 28.28 58.89
CA PRO A 242 9.84 28.55 59.82
C PRO A 242 9.39 28.76 61.27
N TYR A 243 9.96 27.97 62.18
CA TYR A 243 9.72 28.06 63.62
C TYR A 243 10.43 29.29 64.19
N THR A 244 9.70 30.31 64.66
CA THR A 244 10.27 31.64 64.97
C THR A 244 10.90 31.77 66.36
N GLU A 245 10.62 30.85 67.29
CA GLU A 245 11.18 30.86 68.65
C GLU A 245 12.45 30.00 68.75
N GLU A 246 13.33 30.24 69.74
CA GLU A 246 14.43 29.28 70.00
C GLU A 246 13.85 27.99 70.60
N ILE A 247 14.23 26.84 70.04
CA ILE A 247 13.89 25.54 70.61
C ILE A 247 15.05 25.07 71.49
N THR A 248 14.76 24.70 72.73
CA THR A 248 15.73 24.04 73.61
C THR A 248 15.24 22.65 73.99
N SER A 249 16.13 21.78 74.48
CA SER A 249 15.75 20.44 74.95
C SER A 249 14.72 20.41 76.08
N SER A 250 14.47 21.54 76.77
CA SER A 250 13.37 21.64 77.75
C SER A 250 11.99 21.91 77.15
N ASP A 251 11.94 22.36 75.90
CA ASP A 251 10.72 22.66 75.16
C ASP A 251 10.19 21.43 74.41
N VAL A 252 11.04 20.41 74.26
CA VAL A 252 10.68 19.13 73.64
C VAL A 252 10.27 18.11 74.70
N ARG A 253 9.14 17.43 74.47
CA ARG A 253 8.76 16.22 75.19
C ARG A 253 8.39 15.14 74.18
N ILE A 254 8.93 13.95 74.43
CA ILE A 254 8.61 12.74 73.69
C ILE A 254 8.18 11.71 74.75
N SER A 255 7.04 11.06 74.53
CA SER A 255 6.56 9.97 75.38
C SER A 255 5.83 8.93 74.55
N GLU A 256 6.03 7.66 74.86
CA GLU A 256 5.27 6.57 74.26
C GLU A 256 3.79 6.72 74.68
N SER A 257 2.88 6.66 73.70
CA SER A 257 1.48 7.09 73.81
C SER A 257 0.68 6.26 74.82
N ASP A 258 0.87 4.94 74.89
CA ASP A 258 0.09 4.04 75.73
C ASP A 258 0.55 4.03 77.19
N SER A 259 1.86 3.94 77.42
CA SER A 259 2.45 3.87 78.75
C SER A 259 2.65 5.25 79.38
N GLY A 260 2.84 6.29 78.56
CA GLY A 260 3.29 7.62 78.97
C GLY A 260 4.74 7.65 79.46
N GLU A 261 5.52 6.59 79.24
CA GLU A 261 6.95 6.57 79.52
C GLU A 261 7.68 7.59 78.64
N ARG A 262 8.59 8.36 79.23
CA ARG A 262 9.24 9.48 78.52
C ARG A 262 10.50 9.00 77.82
N VAL A 263 10.78 9.58 76.65
CA VAL A 263 12.07 9.46 75.97
C VAL A 263 12.93 10.69 76.33
N GLY A 264 14.22 10.46 76.62
CA GLY A 264 15.12 11.52 77.08
C GLY A 264 15.72 12.33 75.93
N VAL A 265 15.42 13.63 75.85
CA VAL A 265 16.00 14.55 74.85
C VAL A 265 17.35 15.11 75.32
N ASN A 266 18.43 14.85 74.58
CA ASN A 266 19.79 15.33 74.84
C ASN A 266 20.04 16.72 74.23
N GLU A 267 19.83 16.84 72.94
CA GLU A 267 20.16 18.02 72.14
C GLU A 267 19.05 18.29 71.12
N VAL A 268 18.87 19.56 70.75
CA VAL A 268 17.96 19.99 69.69
C VAL A 268 18.69 21.05 68.87
N GLU A 269 18.83 20.82 67.57
CA GLU A 269 19.43 21.74 66.62
C GLU A 269 18.39 22.15 65.58
N LEU A 270 18.02 23.43 65.58
CA LEU A 270 17.12 23.99 64.58
C LEU A 270 17.89 24.26 63.29
N SER A 271 17.34 23.88 62.14
CA SER A 271 17.91 24.12 60.82
C SER A 271 18.11 25.62 60.55
N SER A 272 18.94 25.97 59.57
CA SER A 272 19.24 27.37 59.25
C SER A 272 18.02 28.15 58.71
N ASP A 273 17.16 27.48 57.94
CA ASP A 273 15.86 28.01 57.48
C ASP A 273 14.77 27.90 58.55
N ARG A 274 15.05 27.20 59.65
CA ARG A 274 14.18 26.98 60.80
C ARG A 274 12.93 26.18 60.46
N GLN A 275 12.93 25.47 59.33
CA GLN A 275 11.83 24.62 58.90
C GLN A 275 11.95 23.18 59.41
N SER A 276 13.09 22.77 59.94
CA SER A 276 13.23 21.50 60.66
C SER A 276 14.04 21.63 61.94
N ALA A 277 13.86 20.69 62.86
CA ALA A 277 14.65 20.55 64.08
C ALA A 277 15.15 19.11 64.23
N GLU A 278 16.47 18.94 64.29
CA GLU A 278 17.09 17.67 64.64
C GLU A 278 17.09 17.51 66.17
N ILE A 279 16.56 16.39 66.66
CA ILE A 279 16.43 16.05 68.08
C ILE A 279 17.28 14.82 68.35
N THR A 280 18.38 15.00 69.09
CA THR A 280 19.20 13.88 69.56
C THR A 280 18.71 13.41 70.93
N LEU A 281 18.49 12.11 71.08
CA LEU A 281 18.07 11.45 72.31
C LEU A 281 19.27 10.99 73.16
N TYR A 282 19.03 10.64 74.42
CA TYR A 282 20.05 10.08 75.29
C TYR A 282 20.08 8.56 75.23
N ASP A 283 21.27 7.97 75.04
CA ASP A 283 21.52 6.52 75.09
C ASP A 283 21.04 5.80 76.37
N ASN A 284 20.76 6.53 77.47
CA ASN A 284 20.17 6.01 78.71
C ASN A 284 19.94 7.12 79.75
N THR A 285 18.68 7.46 80.07
CA THR A 285 18.39 8.33 81.22
C THR A 285 17.41 7.73 82.23
N SER A 286 17.92 7.33 83.39
CA SER A 286 17.13 6.91 84.59
C SER A 286 16.31 5.61 84.45
N GLU A 287 15.84 5.08 85.58
CA GLU A 287 15.09 3.80 85.66
C GLU A 287 13.68 3.87 85.02
N ASP A 288 13.21 5.06 84.62
CA ASP A 288 11.82 5.35 84.21
C ASP A 288 11.72 6.07 82.83
N ALA A 289 12.75 6.00 81.98
CA ALA A 289 12.73 6.59 80.63
C ALA A 289 13.17 5.56 79.58
N LEU A 290 12.51 5.60 78.42
CA LEU A 290 12.90 4.79 77.27
C LEU A 290 14.23 5.33 76.70
N PRO A 291 15.13 4.43 76.26
CA PRO A 291 16.43 4.83 75.73
C PRO A 291 16.33 5.45 74.33
N GLU A 292 15.32 5.05 73.55
CA GLU A 292 15.15 5.40 72.15
C GLU A 292 13.67 5.45 71.78
N VAL A 293 13.38 5.90 70.56
CA VAL A 293 12.08 5.69 69.91
C VAL A 293 12.12 4.32 69.22
N ALA A 294 11.46 3.35 69.83
CA ALA A 294 11.33 1.99 69.31
C ALA A 294 10.44 1.95 68.06
N ARG A 295 10.67 0.96 67.20
CA ARG A 295 9.84 0.70 66.01
C ARG A 295 8.48 0.16 66.43
N LEU A 296 7.46 0.42 65.62
CA LEU A 296 6.08 -0.07 65.77
C LEU A 296 5.42 0.32 67.11
N GLU A 297 5.88 1.44 67.69
CA GLU A 297 5.33 2.02 68.92
C GLU A 297 4.98 3.49 68.63
N GLU A 298 3.85 3.97 69.12
CA GLU A 298 3.38 5.34 68.92
C GLU A 298 3.95 6.28 69.99
N TYR A 299 4.41 7.46 69.59
CA TYR A 299 4.95 8.48 70.47
C TYR A 299 4.24 9.82 70.31
N ASP A 300 3.78 10.38 71.43
CA ASP A 300 3.38 11.78 71.55
C ASP A 300 4.63 12.68 71.54
N ILE A 301 4.73 13.54 70.52
CA ILE A 301 5.81 14.52 70.36
C ILE A 301 5.25 15.93 70.56
N GLN A 302 5.81 16.64 71.53
CA GLN A 302 5.47 18.02 71.85
C GLN A 302 6.70 18.92 71.71
N ILE A 303 6.58 19.99 70.93
CA ILE A 303 7.58 21.06 70.80
C ILE A 303 6.92 22.40 71.14
N GLY A 304 7.16 22.90 72.35
CA GLY A 304 6.47 24.09 72.85
C GLY A 304 4.96 23.85 72.98
N ASP A 305 4.17 24.58 72.20
CA ASP A 305 2.71 24.44 72.11
C ASP A 305 2.25 23.53 70.95
N LEU A 306 3.19 23.03 70.12
CA LEU A 306 2.90 22.11 69.02
C LEU A 306 2.88 20.67 69.54
N GLU A 307 1.95 19.87 69.06
CA GLU A 307 1.80 18.44 69.40
C GLU A 307 1.52 17.65 68.12
N THR A 308 2.13 16.47 67.99
CA THR A 308 1.87 15.46 66.95
C THR A 308 2.09 14.06 67.52
N THR A 309 1.63 13.03 66.83
CA THR A 309 2.05 11.65 67.05
C THR A 309 3.09 11.24 66.02
N PHE A 310 3.91 10.26 66.36
CA PHE A 310 4.90 9.65 65.47
C PHE A 310 4.96 8.15 65.77
N VAL A 311 4.77 7.32 64.75
CA VAL A 311 5.09 5.90 64.80
C VAL A 311 6.35 5.72 63.99
N ARG A 312 7.39 5.15 64.60
CA ARG A 312 8.58 4.78 63.85
C ARG A 312 8.29 3.47 63.11
N PRO A 313 8.40 3.41 61.78
CA PRO A 313 8.05 2.20 61.04
C PRO A 313 8.97 1.04 61.40
N GLY A 314 8.41 -0.18 61.33
CA GLY A 314 9.14 -1.42 61.15
C GLY A 314 9.86 -1.40 59.81
N PHE A 315 10.85 -2.28 59.64
CA PHE A 315 11.45 -2.50 58.33
C PHE A 315 11.95 -3.93 58.21
N LEU A 316 11.93 -4.45 57.00
CA LEU A 316 12.58 -5.68 56.55
C LEU A 316 13.56 -5.31 55.43
N ASP A 317 14.72 -5.94 55.36
CA ASP A 317 15.72 -5.70 54.31
C ASP A 317 16.58 -6.94 54.02
N ASP A 318 17.66 -6.75 53.25
CA ASP A 318 18.64 -7.77 52.88
C ASP A 318 19.32 -8.44 54.09
N ASP A 319 19.50 -7.75 55.22
CA ASP A 319 20.05 -8.37 56.43
C ASP A 319 19.08 -9.43 57.02
N ASN A 320 17.80 -9.41 56.63
CA ASN A 320 16.74 -10.35 57.01
C ASN A 320 16.33 -11.32 55.89
N ASP A 321 17.03 -11.34 54.76
CA ASP A 321 16.66 -12.09 53.55
C ASP A 321 15.23 -11.71 53.06
N ALA A 322 14.90 -10.41 53.11
CA ALA A 322 13.55 -9.92 52.81
C ALA A 322 13.22 -9.96 51.31
N ARG A 323 12.14 -10.68 50.95
CA ARG A 323 11.79 -10.94 49.56
C ARG A 323 10.29 -11.08 49.35
N ILE A 324 9.76 -10.53 48.26
CA ILE A 324 8.34 -10.73 47.91
C ILE A 324 8.16 -12.12 47.32
N THR A 325 7.34 -12.95 47.95
CA THR A 325 7.05 -14.33 47.51
C THR A 325 5.67 -14.51 46.91
N GLU A 326 4.73 -13.61 47.21
CA GLU A 326 3.36 -13.62 46.71
C GLU A 326 2.85 -12.18 46.62
N VAL A 327 1.96 -11.93 45.67
CA VAL A 327 1.34 -10.64 45.43
C VAL A 327 -0.14 -10.85 45.12
N ASP A 328 -0.97 -9.93 45.59
CA ASP A 328 -2.41 -9.87 45.32
C ASP A 328 -2.75 -8.42 44.97
N SER A 329 -2.90 -8.12 43.67
CA SER A 329 -3.13 -6.75 43.20
C SER A 329 -4.55 -6.26 43.51
N ASP A 330 -5.52 -7.17 43.62
CA ASP A 330 -6.92 -6.89 43.95
C ASP A 330 -7.11 -6.46 45.40
N GLU A 331 -6.55 -7.22 46.34
CA GLU A 331 -6.54 -6.88 47.77
C GLU A 331 -5.43 -5.85 48.10
N ARG A 332 -4.55 -5.56 47.13
CA ARG A 332 -3.33 -4.75 47.27
C ARG A 332 -2.45 -5.26 48.42
N GLU A 333 -2.20 -6.56 48.46
CA GLU A 333 -1.35 -7.19 49.46
C GLU A 333 -0.05 -7.74 48.84
N ILE A 334 1.03 -7.70 49.62
CA ILE A 334 2.29 -8.40 49.30
C ILE A 334 2.66 -9.32 50.46
N THR A 335 3.13 -10.53 50.15
CA THR A 335 3.76 -11.41 51.15
C THR A 335 5.26 -11.28 51.06
N VAL A 336 5.88 -10.81 52.14
CA VAL A 336 7.34 -10.71 52.27
C VAL A 336 7.85 -11.85 53.14
N SER A 337 8.67 -12.72 52.57
CA SER A 337 9.45 -13.73 53.28
C SER A 337 10.69 -13.08 53.91
N HIS A 338 11.01 -13.42 55.17
CA HIS A 338 12.16 -12.94 55.93
C HIS A 338 12.46 -13.87 57.11
N ASP A 339 13.73 -14.12 57.44
CA ASP A 339 14.16 -14.89 58.62
C ASP A 339 13.45 -16.29 58.77
N GLU A 340 13.20 -16.99 57.67
CA GLU A 340 12.41 -18.24 57.61
C GLU A 340 10.92 -18.08 58.02
N THR A 341 10.36 -16.87 57.93
CA THR A 341 8.96 -16.51 58.21
C THR A 341 8.37 -15.65 57.11
N GLU A 342 7.05 -15.47 57.10
CA GLU A 342 6.35 -14.64 56.10
C GLU A 342 5.45 -13.62 56.81
N SER A 343 5.39 -12.41 56.23
CA SER A 343 4.55 -11.30 56.65
C SER A 343 3.71 -10.84 55.46
N VAL A 344 2.39 -10.89 55.60
CA VAL A 344 1.45 -10.28 54.64
C VAL A 344 1.33 -8.80 54.99
N MET A 345 1.46 -7.92 54.00
CA MET A 345 1.45 -6.47 54.18
C MET A 345 0.47 -5.80 53.21
N GLU A 346 -0.31 -4.83 53.72
CA GLU A 346 -1.25 -4.04 52.91
C GLU A 346 -0.50 -2.89 52.22
N VAL A 347 -0.69 -2.72 50.90
CA VAL A 347 -0.10 -1.64 50.09
C VAL A 347 -1.11 -0.49 49.91
N PRO A 348 -0.80 0.74 50.38
CA PRO A 348 -1.68 1.90 50.23
C PRO A 348 -2.03 2.22 48.77
N GLU A 349 -3.23 2.73 48.49
CA GLU A 349 -3.69 3.13 47.13
C GLU A 349 -2.79 4.20 46.47
N ASP A 350 -2.12 5.04 47.26
CA ASP A 350 -1.21 6.09 46.78
C ASP A 350 0.22 5.61 46.54
N MET A 351 0.53 4.36 46.85
CA MET A 351 1.82 3.73 46.55
C MET A 351 1.78 3.09 45.16
N ASP A 352 2.62 3.63 44.28
CA ASP A 352 2.81 3.13 42.93
C ASP A 352 3.73 1.90 42.97
N ILE A 353 3.13 0.71 42.86
CA ILE A 353 3.83 -0.57 42.80
C ILE A 353 3.19 -1.41 41.70
N ASN A 354 4.02 -2.01 40.86
CA ASN A 354 3.60 -3.05 39.93
C ASN A 354 3.74 -4.40 40.63
N PHE A 355 2.61 -5.02 40.99
CA PHE A 355 2.59 -6.23 41.83
C PHE A 355 3.29 -7.39 41.13
N HIS A 356 2.93 -7.68 39.87
CA HIS A 356 3.63 -8.71 39.10
C HIS A 356 5.14 -8.45 39.01
N ALA A 357 5.58 -7.23 38.70
CA ALA A 357 7.01 -6.90 38.63
C ALA A 357 7.70 -7.01 39.99
N ALA A 358 7.01 -6.76 41.10
CA ALA A 358 7.56 -6.88 42.45
C ALA A 358 7.80 -8.33 42.89
N LEU A 359 7.02 -9.28 42.38
CA LEU A 359 7.09 -10.69 42.75
C LEU A 359 8.50 -11.26 42.57
N GLY A 360 9.06 -11.93 43.57
CA GLY A 360 10.38 -12.54 43.46
C GLY A 360 11.54 -11.65 43.88
N GLN A 361 11.37 -10.33 43.86
CA GLN A 361 12.45 -9.38 44.10
C GLN A 361 12.84 -9.31 45.58
N GLU A 362 14.14 -9.09 45.84
CA GLU A 362 14.64 -8.71 47.15
C GLU A 362 14.29 -7.25 47.42
N VAL A 363 13.85 -6.97 48.65
CA VAL A 363 13.21 -5.70 48.96
C VAL A 363 13.63 -5.18 50.32
N ARG A 364 13.67 -3.87 50.44
CA ARG A 364 13.58 -3.18 51.72
C ARG A 364 12.18 -2.59 51.86
N VAL A 365 11.41 -3.11 52.81
CA VAL A 365 10.04 -2.67 53.07
C VAL A 365 9.94 -2.05 54.44
N TRP A 366 9.42 -0.82 54.53
CA TRP A 366 9.04 -0.19 55.78
C TRP A 366 7.55 -0.32 55.99
N TYR A 367 7.12 -0.66 57.20
CA TYR A 367 5.72 -0.94 57.49
C TYR A 367 5.31 -0.39 58.86
N ASP A 368 4.02 -0.13 59.05
CA ASP A 368 3.48 0.36 60.31
C ASP A 368 3.02 -0.77 61.24
N GLN A 369 2.35 -0.41 62.34
CA GLN A 369 1.89 -1.37 63.36
C GLN A 369 0.75 -2.28 62.90
N ASP A 370 0.07 -1.91 61.82
CA ASP A 370 -1.07 -2.61 61.23
C ASP A 370 -0.61 -3.39 59.98
N ASP A 371 0.70 -3.58 59.81
CA ASP A 371 1.34 -4.24 58.67
C ASP A 371 1.04 -3.55 57.32
N THR A 372 0.75 -2.23 57.34
CA THR A 372 0.61 -1.43 56.12
C THR A 372 1.97 -0.91 55.67
N VAL A 373 2.30 -1.05 54.39
CA VAL A 373 3.55 -0.55 53.79
C VAL A 373 3.55 0.98 53.82
N VAL A 374 4.65 1.56 54.32
CA VAL A 374 4.86 3.01 54.43
C VAL A 374 5.89 3.50 53.41
N ASP A 375 6.87 2.66 53.10
CA ASP A 375 7.91 2.93 52.11
C ASP A 375 8.48 1.61 51.58
N PHE A 376 9.05 1.63 50.39
CA PHE A 376 9.45 0.43 49.67
C PHE A 376 10.62 0.70 48.71
N GLU A 377 11.61 -0.19 48.69
CA GLU A 377 12.79 -0.11 47.81
C GLU A 377 13.15 -1.51 47.30
N TYR A 378 13.31 -1.67 45.98
CA TYR A 378 13.86 -2.89 45.39
C TYR A 378 15.39 -2.93 45.60
N ILE A 379 15.89 -4.07 46.06
CA ILE A 379 17.33 -4.33 46.22
C ILE A 379 17.88 -5.07 45.01
N SER A 380 17.08 -5.96 44.40
CA SER A 380 17.50 -6.72 43.21
C SER A 380 17.91 -5.81 42.06
N SER A 381 18.89 -6.30 41.29
CA SER A 381 19.61 -5.49 40.30
C SER A 381 18.84 -5.35 38.99
N GLU A 382 18.15 -6.41 38.56
CA GLU A 382 17.54 -6.49 37.24
C GLU A 382 16.46 -7.60 37.20
N VAL A 383 15.38 -7.33 36.47
CA VAL A 383 14.33 -8.31 36.16
C VAL A 383 14.21 -8.40 34.65
N LEU A 384 14.19 -9.62 34.14
CA LEU A 384 14.05 -9.97 32.74
C LEU A 384 12.77 -10.78 32.56
N SER A 385 12.26 -10.80 31.34
CA SER A 385 11.09 -11.60 30.96
C SER A 385 11.20 -12.08 29.52
N GLY A 386 10.63 -13.25 29.23
CA GLY A 386 10.64 -13.86 27.91
C GLY A 386 10.56 -15.38 28.01
N GLY A 387 10.53 -16.09 26.88
CA GLY A 387 10.68 -17.54 26.90
C GLY A 387 12.11 -17.93 27.25
N ILE A 388 12.26 -19.11 27.85
CA ILE A 388 13.56 -19.58 28.34
C ILE A 388 13.85 -21.03 27.96
N GLU A 389 15.13 -21.36 27.87
CA GLU A 389 15.66 -22.72 27.84
C GLU A 389 16.66 -22.91 28.98
N VAL A 390 16.54 -24.02 29.72
CA VAL A 390 17.52 -24.39 30.75
C VAL A 390 18.62 -25.25 30.11
N ASP A 391 19.88 -24.79 30.10
CA ASP A 391 21.06 -25.53 29.60
C ASP A 391 22.06 -25.76 30.75
N GLY A 392 21.90 -26.88 31.45
CA GLY A 392 22.75 -27.23 32.59
C GLY A 392 22.72 -26.21 33.73
N ASP A 393 23.84 -25.49 33.90
CA ASP A 393 24.02 -24.45 34.94
C ASP A 393 23.75 -23.02 34.44
N GLU A 394 23.23 -22.87 33.22
CA GLU A 394 22.85 -21.60 32.59
C GLU A 394 21.36 -21.64 32.15
N ILE A 395 20.72 -20.47 32.03
CA ILE A 395 19.43 -20.31 31.35
C ILE A 395 19.58 -19.31 30.22
N GLU A 396 19.07 -19.65 29.05
CA GLU A 396 19.01 -18.80 27.85
C GLU A 396 17.64 -18.12 27.76
N LEU A 397 17.61 -16.80 27.54
CA LEU A 397 16.41 -16.08 27.09
C LEU A 397 16.25 -16.29 25.58
N LEU A 398 15.21 -17.00 25.16
CA LEU A 398 15.01 -17.41 23.76
C LEU A 398 14.78 -16.21 22.82
N ASN A 399 14.08 -15.17 23.29
CA ASN A 399 13.83 -13.97 22.49
C ASN A 399 15.11 -13.19 22.14
N SER A 400 16.15 -13.21 23.00
CA SER A 400 17.38 -12.43 22.79
C SER A 400 18.63 -13.28 22.50
N GLY A 401 18.59 -14.56 22.84
CA GLY A 401 19.75 -15.46 22.84
C GLY A 401 20.78 -15.17 23.93
N ASP A 402 20.44 -14.36 24.93
CA ASP A 402 21.33 -14.06 26.06
C ASP A 402 21.26 -15.17 27.12
N THR A 403 22.42 -15.62 27.59
CA THR A 403 22.57 -16.70 28.57
C THR A 403 23.07 -16.17 29.91
N TYR A 404 22.52 -16.67 31.01
CA TYR A 404 22.85 -16.24 32.38
C TYR A 404 23.16 -17.44 33.28
N ASP A 405 24.20 -17.32 34.11
CA ASP A 405 24.61 -18.35 35.09
C ASP A 405 23.56 -18.47 36.22
N ILE A 406 23.27 -19.69 36.68
CA ILE A 406 22.36 -19.95 37.81
C ILE A 406 23.12 -19.79 39.15
N ALA A 407 22.59 -18.98 40.08
CA ALA A 407 23.19 -18.81 41.41
C ALA A 407 23.08 -20.08 42.28
N ASP A 408 24.02 -20.26 43.23
CA ASP A 408 24.08 -21.43 44.13
C ASP A 408 22.81 -21.62 45.00
N ASP A 409 22.06 -20.54 45.24
CA ASP A 409 20.83 -20.47 46.04
C ASP A 409 19.60 -20.09 45.22
N ALA A 410 19.68 -20.18 43.89
CA ALA A 410 18.56 -19.90 43.01
C ALA A 410 17.38 -20.84 43.23
N GLU A 411 16.18 -20.32 43.01
CA GLU A 411 14.93 -21.10 42.98
C GLU A 411 14.17 -20.87 41.67
N MET A 412 13.67 -21.94 41.06
CA MET A 412 12.80 -21.89 39.90
C MET A 412 11.43 -22.46 40.26
N ILE A 413 10.40 -21.66 40.06
CA ILE A 413 9.01 -22.03 40.21
C ILE A 413 8.47 -22.32 38.81
N VAL A 414 7.98 -23.54 38.60
CA VAL A 414 7.39 -23.96 37.33
C VAL A 414 5.88 -24.10 37.53
N ASN A 415 5.12 -23.29 36.79
CA ASN A 415 3.68 -23.39 36.69
C ASN A 415 3.33 -24.21 35.44
N TYR A 416 2.73 -25.37 35.63
CA TYR A 416 2.32 -26.25 34.54
C TYR A 416 0.93 -25.88 34.02
N ASP A 417 0.68 -26.24 32.77
CA ASP A 417 -0.63 -26.15 32.09
C ASP A 417 -1.80 -26.70 32.91
N SER A 418 -1.55 -27.72 33.75
CA SER A 418 -2.57 -28.34 34.61
C SER A 418 -2.88 -27.58 35.91
N GLY A 419 -2.31 -26.38 36.11
CA GLY A 419 -2.40 -25.59 37.34
C GLY A 419 -1.61 -26.18 38.52
N ASP A 420 -0.79 -27.21 38.28
CA ASP A 420 0.14 -27.72 39.29
C ASP A 420 1.38 -26.82 39.32
N GLN A 421 1.93 -26.58 40.52
CA GLN A 421 3.15 -25.79 40.71
C GLN A 421 4.20 -26.64 41.44
N ASP A 422 5.42 -26.64 40.91
CA ASP A 422 6.60 -27.23 41.56
C ASP A 422 7.71 -26.17 41.73
N THR A 423 8.52 -26.33 42.77
CA THR A 423 9.68 -25.46 43.05
C THR A 423 10.95 -26.31 43.04
N PHE A 424 11.97 -25.85 42.33
CA PHE A 424 13.26 -26.50 42.15
C PHE A 424 14.36 -25.60 42.71
N ASP A 425 15.25 -26.17 43.53
CA ASP A 425 16.49 -25.50 43.93
C ASP A 425 17.55 -25.58 42.82
N ALA A 426 18.63 -24.81 42.92
CA ALA A 426 19.70 -24.77 41.91
C ALA A 426 20.26 -26.15 41.51
N GLU A 427 20.40 -27.11 42.44
CA GLU A 427 20.86 -28.47 42.11
C GLU A 427 19.78 -29.25 41.34
N GLU A 428 18.50 -29.04 41.68
CA GLU A 428 17.36 -29.68 41.03
C GLU A 428 17.03 -29.10 39.65
N ILE A 429 17.32 -27.82 39.39
CA ILE A 429 17.20 -27.19 38.06
C ILE A 429 18.16 -27.88 37.09
N GLU A 430 19.46 -27.92 37.40
CA GLU A 430 20.49 -28.57 36.56
C GLU A 430 20.20 -30.08 36.34
N GLU A 431 19.71 -30.78 37.36
CA GLU A 431 19.51 -32.24 37.26
C GLU A 431 18.21 -32.65 36.57
N ASN A 432 17.13 -31.86 36.70
CA ASN A 432 15.79 -32.29 36.28
C ASN A 432 15.20 -31.50 35.12
N LEU A 433 15.64 -30.26 34.90
CA LEU A 433 15.07 -29.36 33.89
C LEU A 433 16.01 -29.10 32.70
N ASP A 434 17.19 -29.73 32.68
CA ASP A 434 18.17 -29.62 31.57
C ASP A 434 17.53 -29.97 30.20
N GLY A 435 17.48 -28.97 29.32
CA GLY A 435 16.85 -29.00 28.00
C GLY A 435 15.34 -28.72 27.97
N ASP A 436 14.71 -28.42 29.11
CA ASP A 436 13.32 -28.00 29.16
C ASP A 436 13.20 -26.51 28.76
N GLN A 437 12.16 -26.21 27.98
CA GLN A 437 11.83 -24.87 27.51
C GLN A 437 10.49 -24.41 28.09
N TYR A 438 10.36 -23.08 28.25
CA TYR A 438 9.15 -22.44 28.77
C TYR A 438 8.74 -21.25 27.94
N ASP A 439 7.43 -21.09 27.73
CA ASP A 439 6.86 -20.05 26.84
C ASP A 439 7.03 -18.65 27.40
N TYR A 440 6.89 -18.52 28.71
CA TYR A 440 7.08 -17.25 29.40
C TYR A 440 7.67 -17.47 30.78
N ALA A 441 8.78 -16.81 31.06
CA ALA A 441 9.35 -16.75 32.37
C ALA A 441 9.63 -15.31 32.79
N LYS A 442 9.45 -15.07 34.08
CA LYS A 442 10.02 -13.93 34.77
C LYS A 442 11.31 -14.38 35.45
N VAL A 443 12.41 -13.68 35.15
CA VAL A 443 13.76 -14.00 35.66
C VAL A 443 14.27 -12.83 36.48
N VAL A 444 14.61 -13.07 37.74
CA VAL A 444 15.18 -12.08 38.67
C VAL A 444 16.67 -12.35 38.79
N LEU A 445 17.49 -11.32 38.55
CA LEU A 445 18.94 -11.39 38.71
C LEU A 445 19.38 -10.79 40.05
N ASN A 446 20.42 -11.37 40.63
CA ASN A 446 21.10 -10.81 41.80
C ASN A 446 22.10 -9.71 41.41
N ASP A 447 22.73 -9.08 42.40
CA ASP A 447 23.75 -8.03 42.22
C ASP A 447 24.99 -8.45 41.41
N ASP A 448 25.27 -9.75 41.32
CA ASP A 448 26.38 -10.30 40.54
C ASP A 448 26.00 -10.55 39.07
N GLY A 449 24.70 -10.45 38.73
CA GLY A 449 24.14 -10.69 37.40
C GLY A 449 23.79 -12.16 37.14
N ASP A 450 23.83 -13.00 38.18
CA ASP A 450 23.46 -14.41 38.12
C ASP A 450 21.95 -14.55 38.42
N ILE A 451 21.33 -15.60 37.88
CA ILE A 451 19.91 -15.90 38.10
C ILE A 451 19.69 -16.28 39.56
N ASP A 452 18.78 -15.55 40.19
CA ASP A 452 18.42 -15.72 41.59
C ASP A 452 17.02 -16.32 41.73
N ARG A 453 16.07 -15.91 40.89
CA ARG A 453 14.73 -16.52 40.88
C ARG A 453 14.12 -16.57 39.49
N VAL A 454 13.38 -17.64 39.21
CA VAL A 454 12.63 -17.81 37.96
C VAL A 454 11.19 -18.21 38.25
N TYR A 455 10.23 -17.58 37.58
CA TYR A 455 8.84 -18.01 37.52
C TYR A 455 8.53 -18.37 36.07
N ALA A 456 8.56 -19.66 35.75
CA ALA A 456 8.39 -20.17 34.40
C ALA A 456 6.99 -20.74 34.19
N ASN A 457 6.40 -20.43 33.04
CA ASN A 457 5.03 -20.71 32.68
C ASN A 457 4.99 -21.31 31.28
N ASN A 458 4.08 -22.27 31.09
CA ASN A 458 3.71 -22.78 29.78
C ASN A 458 2.24 -22.48 29.50
N PHE A 459 1.95 -22.20 28.23
CA PHE A 459 0.59 -22.03 27.74
C PHE A 459 0.11 -23.35 27.11
N PRO A 460 -1.18 -23.70 27.23
CA PRO A 460 -1.71 -24.90 26.60
C PRO A 460 -1.54 -24.83 25.08
N ALA A 461 -1.06 -25.90 24.46
CA ALA A 461 -0.92 -25.94 23.00
C ALA A 461 -2.25 -26.13 22.25
N ASP A 462 -3.32 -26.46 22.97
CA ASP A 462 -4.68 -26.59 22.45
C ASP A 462 -5.54 -25.34 22.65
N GLU A 463 -4.97 -24.27 23.21
CA GLU A 463 -5.60 -22.95 23.27
C GLU A 463 -4.84 -22.01 22.33
N ASP A 464 -5.53 -21.53 21.31
CA ASP A 464 -4.97 -20.61 20.32
C ASP A 464 -4.78 -19.21 20.96
N PRO A 465 -3.64 -18.54 20.70
CA PRO A 465 -3.45 -17.17 21.16
C PRO A 465 -4.43 -16.22 20.47
N ILE A 466 -4.81 -15.14 21.14
CA ILE A 466 -5.73 -14.14 20.59
C ILE A 466 -4.94 -13.02 19.95
N LEU A 467 -5.07 -12.86 18.63
CA LEU A 467 -4.64 -11.65 17.93
C LEU A 467 -5.74 -10.59 18.03
N VAL A 468 -5.50 -9.53 18.80
CA VAL A 468 -6.53 -8.58 19.23
C VAL A 468 -7.03 -7.71 18.06
N GLU A 469 -8.34 -7.78 17.78
CA GLU A 469 -9.04 -6.84 16.89
C GLU A 469 -9.56 -5.62 17.67
N GLU A 470 -10.23 -5.86 18.80
CA GLU A 470 -10.88 -4.84 19.62
C GLU A 470 -10.79 -5.18 21.12
N VAL A 471 -10.72 -4.14 21.96
CA VAL A 471 -10.82 -4.23 23.42
C VAL A 471 -12.13 -3.57 23.86
N ASP A 472 -12.99 -4.29 24.58
CA ASP A 472 -14.28 -3.81 25.10
C ASP A 472 -14.49 -4.13 26.59
N GLU A 473 -14.43 -3.10 27.43
CA GLU A 473 -14.56 -3.20 28.90
C GLU A 473 -13.55 -4.20 29.49
N ASP A 474 -14.01 -5.40 29.86
CA ASP A 474 -13.21 -6.46 30.49
C ASP A 474 -12.86 -7.59 29.48
N TYR A 475 -13.16 -7.41 28.19
CA TYR A 475 -12.99 -8.41 27.14
C TYR A 475 -12.03 -7.95 26.04
N ILE A 476 -11.28 -8.92 25.49
CA ILE A 476 -10.62 -8.77 24.19
C ILE A 476 -11.34 -9.63 23.16
N LEU A 477 -11.51 -9.09 21.94
CA LEU A 477 -12.06 -9.77 20.78
C LEU A 477 -10.92 -9.99 19.78
N GLY A 478 -10.69 -11.23 19.39
CA GLY A 478 -9.78 -11.61 18.33
C GLY A 478 -10.38 -11.44 16.94
N TYR A 479 -9.52 -11.33 15.92
CA TYR A 479 -9.96 -11.25 14.52
C TYR A 479 -10.82 -12.45 14.09
N ASP A 480 -10.49 -13.64 14.59
CA ASP A 480 -11.25 -14.90 14.44
C ASP A 480 -12.62 -14.92 15.15
N GLY A 481 -12.98 -13.82 15.83
CA GLY A 481 -14.20 -13.67 16.60
C GLY A 481 -14.17 -14.37 17.97
N ASN A 482 -13.02 -14.89 18.41
CA ASN A 482 -12.86 -15.42 19.77
C ASN A 482 -12.84 -14.29 20.79
N GLU A 483 -13.47 -14.52 21.94
CA GLU A 483 -13.61 -13.52 23.01
C GLU A 483 -13.01 -14.09 24.30
N LEU A 484 -12.11 -13.32 24.94
CA LEU A 484 -11.53 -13.67 26.23
C LEU A 484 -11.88 -12.63 27.28
N ASP A 485 -12.45 -13.12 28.38
CA ASP A 485 -12.76 -12.35 29.59
C ASP A 485 -11.49 -12.25 30.44
N LEU A 486 -10.95 -11.03 30.58
CA LEU A 486 -9.74 -10.77 31.35
C LEU A 486 -10.04 -10.15 32.74
N GLU A 487 -11.31 -10.15 33.21
CA GLU A 487 -11.69 -9.54 34.51
C GLU A 487 -10.84 -10.06 35.68
N ASP A 488 -10.53 -11.36 35.69
CA ASP A 488 -9.78 -12.02 36.76
C ASP A 488 -8.28 -12.25 36.39
N TYR A 489 -7.84 -11.97 35.17
CA TYR A 489 -6.49 -12.32 34.71
C TYR A 489 -5.44 -11.32 35.19
N VAL A 490 -4.26 -11.84 35.57
CA VAL A 490 -3.05 -11.02 35.62
C VAL A 490 -2.57 -10.80 34.19
N ILE A 491 -2.71 -9.58 33.69
CA ILE A 491 -2.27 -9.20 32.34
C ILE A 491 -0.85 -8.65 32.41
N VAL A 492 0.07 -9.22 31.63
CA VAL A 492 1.49 -8.88 31.69
C VAL A 492 2.03 -8.54 30.30
N LYS A 493 2.77 -7.44 30.22
CA LYS A 493 3.52 -7.00 29.03
C LYS A 493 4.91 -6.57 29.49
N ASP A 494 5.98 -7.04 28.84
CA ASP A 494 7.37 -6.77 29.22
C ASP A 494 7.72 -7.01 30.71
N GLY A 495 7.17 -8.07 31.29
CA GLY A 495 7.41 -8.43 32.70
C GLY A 495 6.72 -7.52 33.71
N GLN A 496 5.86 -6.60 33.26
CA GLN A 496 5.07 -5.69 34.09
C GLN A 496 3.58 -6.00 33.96
N GLU A 497 2.87 -5.96 35.09
CA GLU A 497 1.40 -5.99 35.08
C GLU A 497 0.86 -4.73 34.40
N ILE A 498 -0.08 -4.89 33.46
CA ILE A 498 -0.72 -3.79 32.74
C ILE A 498 -2.24 -3.83 32.92
N SER A 499 -2.91 -2.71 32.61
CA SER A 499 -4.37 -2.70 32.53
C SER A 499 -4.82 -3.27 31.19
N ILE A 500 -6.04 -3.82 31.13
CA ILE A 500 -6.66 -4.20 29.86
C ILE A 500 -6.75 -3.01 28.88
N ASP A 501 -6.89 -1.79 29.41
CA ASP A 501 -6.89 -0.54 28.62
C ASP A 501 -5.54 -0.28 27.89
N ASP A 502 -4.46 -0.96 28.29
CA ASP A 502 -3.13 -0.85 27.70
C ASP A 502 -2.87 -1.92 26.60
N ILE A 503 -3.80 -2.85 26.38
CA ILE A 503 -3.77 -3.79 25.25
C ILE A 503 -4.19 -3.04 23.98
N GLU A 504 -3.39 -3.15 22.93
CA GLU A 504 -3.63 -2.50 21.64
C GLU A 504 -4.16 -3.48 20.58
N GLN A 505 -4.78 -2.95 19.52
CA GLN A 505 -5.08 -3.74 18.34
C GLN A 505 -3.77 -4.32 17.77
N ASP A 506 -3.82 -5.57 17.29
CA ASP A 506 -2.70 -6.37 16.80
C ASP A 506 -1.72 -6.87 17.87
N ASP A 507 -2.01 -6.66 19.16
CA ASP A 507 -1.30 -7.36 20.24
C ASP A 507 -1.66 -8.86 20.19
N LEU A 508 -0.65 -9.72 20.36
CA LEU A 508 -0.85 -11.18 20.46
C LEU A 508 -0.87 -11.60 21.93
N VAL A 509 -1.98 -12.16 22.38
CA VAL A 509 -2.21 -12.51 23.79
C VAL A 509 -2.23 -14.02 23.99
N PHE A 510 -1.26 -14.52 24.75
CA PHE A 510 -1.24 -15.89 25.26
C PHE A 510 -1.86 -15.93 26.64
N PHE A 511 -2.63 -16.96 26.96
CA PHE A 511 -3.31 -17.02 28.24
C PHE A 511 -3.36 -18.44 28.81
N ASN A 512 -3.52 -18.53 30.12
CA ASN A 512 -3.77 -19.78 30.84
C ASN A 512 -4.59 -19.50 32.11
N GLU A 513 -5.82 -20.03 32.16
CA GLU A 513 -6.76 -19.84 33.28
C GLU A 513 -6.33 -20.50 34.60
N ASP A 514 -5.43 -21.49 34.54
CA ASP A 514 -5.03 -22.30 35.69
C ASP A 514 -3.79 -21.73 36.43
N ILE A 515 -3.14 -20.69 35.90
CA ILE A 515 -1.97 -20.04 36.51
C ILE A 515 -2.39 -18.96 37.51
N TYR A 516 -1.68 -18.86 38.64
CA TYR A 516 -1.92 -17.91 39.75
C TYR A 516 -3.31 -17.96 40.41
N GLY A 517 -4.19 -18.87 40.00
CA GLY A 517 -5.52 -19.06 40.59
C GLY A 517 -6.62 -18.24 39.92
N ASP A 518 -6.26 -17.11 39.31
CA ASP A 518 -7.16 -16.20 38.61
C ASP A 518 -6.81 -16.05 37.10
N GLY A 519 -5.72 -16.66 36.65
CA GLY A 519 -5.28 -16.70 35.25
C GLY A 519 -4.08 -15.80 34.97
N LEU A 520 -3.28 -16.17 33.97
CA LEU A 520 -2.18 -15.34 33.45
C LEU A 520 -2.41 -15.07 31.97
N ALA A 521 -2.41 -13.81 31.57
CA ALA A 521 -2.40 -13.37 30.18
C ALA A 521 -1.09 -12.62 29.90
N VAL A 522 -0.38 -13.01 28.84
CA VAL A 522 0.88 -12.40 28.42
C VAL A 522 0.72 -11.82 27.04
N VAL A 523 0.92 -10.52 26.94
CA VAL A 523 0.95 -9.77 25.70
C VAL A 523 2.36 -9.84 25.12
N GLN A 524 2.50 -10.43 23.93
CA GLN A 524 3.76 -10.52 23.19
C GLN A 524 3.86 -9.41 22.16
N GLU A 525 4.99 -8.69 22.14
CA GLU A 525 5.29 -7.64 21.14
C GLU A 525 6.12 -8.14 19.95
N THR A 526 6.50 -9.42 19.92
CA THR A 526 7.37 -9.94 18.87
C THR A 526 6.58 -10.16 17.58
N SER A 527 6.49 -9.11 16.78
CA SER A 527 6.12 -9.18 15.37
C SER A 527 7.18 -8.60 14.46
N GLU A 528 7.33 -9.20 13.28
CA GLU A 528 8.26 -8.76 12.24
C GLU A 528 7.50 -8.63 10.92
N ASN A 529 7.73 -7.53 10.19
CA ASN A 529 7.18 -7.37 8.84
C ASN A 529 8.23 -7.81 7.82
N GLY A 530 7.80 -8.53 6.79
CA GLY A 530 8.68 -9.04 5.74
C GLY A 530 7.89 -9.69 4.61
N GLU A 531 8.58 -10.36 3.70
CA GLU A 531 7.98 -11.12 2.60
C GLU A 531 8.28 -12.61 2.78
N ILE A 532 7.36 -13.48 2.34
CA ILE A 532 7.68 -14.90 2.16
C ILE A 532 8.59 -15.01 0.94
N ASP A 533 9.79 -15.54 1.11
CA ASP A 533 10.80 -15.66 0.04
C ASP A 533 10.53 -16.87 -0.86
N SER A 534 10.09 -17.97 -0.27
CA SER A 534 9.85 -19.27 -0.93
C SER A 534 9.02 -20.18 -0.02
N TYR A 535 8.22 -21.08 -0.57
CA TYR A 535 7.45 -22.07 0.20
C TYR A 535 7.77 -23.50 -0.27
N TYR A 536 7.48 -24.48 0.59
CA TYR A 536 7.74 -25.91 0.39
C TYR A 536 6.62 -26.74 1.03
N GLU A 537 6.59 -28.06 0.77
CA GLU A 537 5.56 -29.00 1.28
C GLU A 537 5.35 -28.97 2.82
N ASN A 538 6.37 -28.63 3.60
CA ASN A 538 6.27 -28.66 5.08
C ASN A 538 6.91 -27.42 5.75
N SER A 539 7.28 -26.41 4.98
CA SER A 539 8.05 -25.27 5.48
C SER A 539 8.01 -24.11 4.49
N PHE A 540 8.36 -22.91 4.93
CA PHE A 540 8.55 -21.73 4.09
C PHE A 540 9.76 -20.92 4.56
N ASP A 541 10.30 -20.07 3.69
CA ASP A 541 11.37 -19.13 4.00
C ASP A 541 10.76 -17.73 4.18
N PHE A 542 11.02 -17.09 5.33
CA PHE A 542 10.61 -15.72 5.66
C PHE A 542 11.84 -14.92 6.08
N GLU A 543 12.10 -13.78 5.41
CA GLU A 543 13.29 -12.94 5.62
C GLU A 543 14.63 -13.73 5.61
N GLY A 544 14.70 -14.80 4.81
CA GLY A 544 15.86 -15.67 4.65
C GLY A 544 16.06 -16.74 5.72
N GLU A 545 15.14 -16.89 6.67
CA GLU A 545 15.11 -17.96 7.67
C GLU A 545 13.99 -18.98 7.34
N ASN A 546 14.24 -20.27 7.59
CA ASN A 546 13.32 -21.35 7.23
C ASN A 546 12.44 -21.74 8.43
N TYR A 547 11.13 -21.65 8.27
CA TYR A 547 10.11 -21.98 9.27
C TYR A 547 9.30 -23.20 8.85
N SER A 548 8.94 -24.05 9.80
CA SER A 548 8.06 -25.21 9.59
C SER A 548 6.61 -24.79 9.83
N TYR A 549 5.65 -25.31 9.06
CA TYR A 549 4.22 -25.09 9.31
C TYR A 549 3.75 -25.62 10.66
N VAL A 550 4.51 -26.57 11.25
CA VAL A 550 4.35 -27.00 12.63
C VAL A 550 5.62 -26.66 13.40
N THR A 551 5.50 -25.85 14.44
CA THR A 551 6.62 -25.47 15.33
C THR A 551 7.19 -26.67 16.08
N ASP A 552 8.39 -26.54 16.64
CA ASP A 552 9.02 -27.62 17.43
C ASP A 552 8.22 -27.90 18.72
N SER A 553 7.55 -26.89 19.25
CA SER A 553 6.60 -26.98 20.37
C SER A 553 5.26 -27.64 19.98
N GLY A 554 5.00 -27.84 18.69
CA GLY A 554 3.81 -28.52 18.17
C GLY A 554 2.61 -27.63 17.87
N TYR A 555 2.77 -26.30 17.94
CA TYR A 555 1.80 -25.35 17.41
C TYR A 555 1.78 -25.42 15.88
N GLN A 556 0.58 -25.48 15.33
CA GLN A 556 0.35 -25.24 13.91
C GLN A 556 0.44 -23.74 13.68
N VAL A 557 1.27 -23.31 12.73
CA VAL A 557 1.33 -21.91 12.30
C VAL A 557 -0.01 -21.57 11.67
N GLN A 558 -0.60 -20.44 12.02
CA GLN A 558 -1.86 -19.97 11.45
C GLN A 558 -1.67 -18.71 10.62
N TYR A 559 -2.64 -18.37 9.79
CA TYR A 559 -2.72 -17.08 9.16
C TYR A 559 -4.14 -16.52 9.14
N LEU A 560 -4.25 -15.19 9.08
CA LEU A 560 -5.54 -14.50 8.97
C LEU A 560 -5.90 -14.35 7.49
N ASN A 561 -6.98 -15.01 7.07
CA ASN A 561 -7.48 -14.95 5.70
C ASN A 561 -8.29 -13.65 5.41
N GLU A 562 -8.66 -13.42 4.16
CA GLU A 562 -9.43 -12.23 3.72
C GLU A 562 -10.82 -12.11 4.36
N ASP A 563 -11.42 -13.25 4.73
CA ASP A 563 -12.72 -13.30 5.42
C ASP A 563 -12.60 -12.90 6.91
N GLY A 564 -11.37 -12.79 7.42
CA GLY A 564 -11.06 -12.46 8.80
C GLY A 564 -11.03 -13.67 9.74
N ASP A 565 -10.98 -14.89 9.20
CA ASP A 565 -10.87 -16.13 9.96
C ASP A 565 -9.39 -16.57 10.07
N LEU A 566 -9.01 -17.18 11.20
CA LEU A 566 -7.69 -17.79 11.37
C LEU A 566 -7.71 -19.23 10.84
N GLU A 567 -6.81 -19.53 9.91
CA GLU A 567 -6.65 -20.86 9.31
C GLU A 567 -5.23 -21.41 9.53
N ASP A 568 -5.11 -22.74 9.49
CA ASP A 568 -3.81 -23.41 9.60
C ASP A 568 -3.00 -23.10 8.33
N LEU A 569 -1.84 -22.46 8.49
CA LEU A 569 -0.93 -22.16 7.39
C LEU A 569 -0.33 -23.47 6.86
N ASP A 570 -0.60 -23.75 5.59
CA ASP A 570 0.02 -24.81 4.82
C ASP A 570 0.76 -24.22 3.60
N ARG A 571 1.02 -25.05 2.59
CA ARG A 571 1.71 -24.61 1.39
C ARG A 571 0.90 -23.55 0.64
N ASP A 572 -0.40 -23.78 0.52
CA ASP A 572 -1.27 -23.01 -0.37
C ASP A 572 -1.56 -21.65 0.28
N GLY A 573 -1.75 -21.62 1.61
CA GLY A 573 -1.82 -20.36 2.36
C GLY A 573 -0.50 -19.57 2.34
N ALA A 574 0.66 -20.23 2.35
CA ALA A 574 1.96 -19.54 2.24
C ALA A 574 2.22 -18.98 0.84
N GLU A 575 1.70 -19.63 -0.20
CA GLU A 575 1.69 -19.16 -1.58
C GLU A 575 0.79 -17.94 -1.73
N ALA A 576 -0.46 -18.01 -1.27
CA ALA A 576 -1.41 -16.89 -1.29
C ALA A 576 -0.85 -15.65 -0.57
N LEU A 577 -0.27 -15.82 0.62
CA LEU A 577 0.35 -14.72 1.35
C LEU A 577 1.61 -14.16 0.67
N GLN A 578 2.37 -14.99 -0.05
CA GLN A 578 3.52 -14.53 -0.83
C GLN A 578 3.06 -13.60 -1.96
N ASP A 579 1.99 -13.96 -2.66
CA ASP A 579 1.45 -13.18 -3.77
C ASP A 579 0.80 -11.87 -3.32
N GLY A 580 0.21 -11.85 -2.13
CA GLY A 580 -0.33 -10.64 -1.51
C GLY A 580 0.73 -9.66 -0.99
N GLY A 581 1.98 -10.12 -0.84
CA GLY A 581 3.15 -9.28 -0.62
C GLY A 581 3.68 -9.25 0.82
N GLU A 582 3.68 -8.06 1.44
CA GLU A 582 4.26 -7.89 2.79
C GLU A 582 3.34 -8.51 3.85
N VAL A 583 3.90 -9.41 4.67
CA VAL A 583 3.21 -10.06 5.79
C VAL A 583 3.81 -9.61 7.12
N THR A 584 2.99 -9.59 8.16
CA THR A 584 3.39 -9.48 9.56
C THR A 584 3.44 -10.89 10.17
N ALA A 585 4.63 -11.32 10.58
CA ALA A 585 4.85 -12.55 11.32
C ALA A 585 4.83 -12.28 12.82
N TYR A 586 4.11 -13.11 13.58
CA TYR A 586 4.01 -13.05 15.04
C TYR A 586 4.64 -14.28 15.65
N PHE A 587 5.41 -14.06 16.72
CA PHE A 587 6.21 -15.09 17.38
C PHE A 587 5.73 -15.32 18.80
N ASN A 588 5.80 -16.58 19.25
CA ASN A 588 5.61 -16.90 20.66
C ASN A 588 6.85 -16.53 21.49
N GLY A 589 6.77 -16.70 22.80
CA GLY A 589 7.89 -16.39 23.69
C GLY A 589 9.13 -17.28 23.48
N ARG A 590 9.04 -18.40 22.78
CA ARG A 590 10.21 -19.21 22.38
C ARG A 590 10.88 -18.73 21.10
N GLY A 591 10.35 -17.68 20.47
CA GLY A 591 10.81 -17.19 19.17
C GLY A 591 10.35 -18.06 17.99
N GLU A 592 9.35 -18.93 18.19
CA GLU A 592 8.75 -19.69 17.11
C GLU A 592 7.64 -18.86 16.46
N LEU A 593 7.63 -18.83 15.13
CA LEU A 593 6.57 -18.18 14.36
C LEU A 593 5.27 -18.98 14.58
N VAL A 594 4.20 -18.30 15.00
CA VAL A 594 2.90 -18.93 15.29
C VAL A 594 1.76 -18.38 14.45
N LEU A 595 1.87 -17.15 13.94
CA LEU A 595 0.82 -16.52 13.16
C LEU A 595 1.41 -15.62 12.08
N LEU A 596 0.83 -15.64 10.87
CA LEU A 596 1.08 -14.67 9.81
C LEU A 596 -0.17 -13.82 9.55
N ARG A 597 0.02 -12.58 9.15
CA ARG A 597 -1.05 -11.71 8.65
C ARG A 597 -0.56 -10.97 7.43
N GLY A 598 -1.26 -11.09 6.32
CA GLY A 598 -1.02 -10.33 5.11
C GLY A 598 -2.33 -10.17 4.36
N ASP A 599 -2.30 -9.39 3.28
CA ASP A 599 -3.31 -9.57 2.25
C ASP A 599 -3.00 -10.89 1.53
N GLU A 600 -4.03 -11.64 1.12
CA GLU A 600 -3.83 -12.77 0.21
C GLU A 600 -3.74 -12.21 -1.22
N GLY A 601 -2.86 -12.77 -2.03
CA GLY A 601 -2.89 -12.54 -3.47
C GLY A 601 -4.07 -13.27 -4.06
N GLU A 602 -4.78 -12.66 -5.01
CA GLU A 602 -5.70 -13.45 -5.83
C GLU A 602 -4.86 -14.53 -6.51
N TYR A 603 -5.16 -15.80 -6.21
CA TYR A 603 -4.67 -16.97 -6.91
C TYR A 603 -5.01 -16.74 -8.40
N THR A 604 -4.06 -16.16 -9.11
CA THR A 604 -4.15 -15.95 -10.54
C THR A 604 -3.21 -16.97 -11.12
N THR A 605 -3.72 -18.21 -11.24
CA THR A 605 -3.21 -19.11 -12.27
C THR A 605 -3.30 -18.30 -13.55
N ASN A 606 -2.16 -17.75 -14.00
CA ASN A 606 -2.11 -16.86 -15.15
C ASN A 606 -2.32 -17.72 -16.39
N TYR A 607 -3.58 -18.00 -16.67
CA TYR A 607 -4.03 -18.72 -17.83
C TYR A 607 -3.67 -17.90 -19.07
N SER A 608 -2.60 -18.32 -19.76
CA SER A 608 -2.15 -17.71 -21.00
C SER A 608 -3.05 -18.10 -22.17
N GLY A 609 -3.30 -17.15 -23.08
CA GLY A 609 -4.01 -17.41 -24.34
C GLY A 609 -3.24 -18.44 -25.18
N ALA A 610 -3.96 -19.36 -25.82
CA ALA A 610 -3.34 -20.47 -26.54
C ALA A 610 -4.14 -20.88 -27.76
N GLN A 611 -3.57 -20.74 -28.97
CA GLN A 611 -4.17 -21.22 -30.22
C GLN A 611 -3.66 -22.62 -30.57
N PRO A 612 -4.51 -23.67 -30.52
CA PRO A 612 -4.09 -25.03 -30.86
C PRO A 612 -3.63 -25.15 -32.32
N THR A 613 -2.53 -25.88 -32.53
CA THR A 613 -1.97 -26.16 -33.86
C THR A 613 -2.08 -27.64 -34.25
N ASP A 614 -2.39 -28.52 -33.30
CA ASP A 614 -2.81 -29.90 -33.55
C ASP A 614 -3.87 -30.33 -32.51
N ASN A 615 -4.48 -31.49 -32.75
CA ASN A 615 -5.43 -32.10 -31.84
C ASN A 615 -4.73 -32.55 -30.54
N MET A 616 -5.41 -32.38 -29.41
CA MET A 616 -4.95 -32.92 -28.14
C MET A 616 -4.79 -34.44 -28.22
N VAL A 617 -3.61 -34.94 -27.84
CA VAL A 617 -3.30 -36.37 -27.87
C VAL A 617 -3.25 -36.92 -26.45
N VAL A 618 -4.25 -37.72 -26.09
CA VAL A 618 -4.23 -38.48 -24.84
C VAL A 618 -3.73 -39.91 -25.07
N TYR A 619 -2.78 -40.36 -24.26
CA TYR A 619 -2.24 -41.72 -24.31
C TYR A 619 -1.91 -42.30 -22.94
N GLN A 620 -1.69 -43.62 -22.86
CA GLN A 620 -1.26 -44.29 -21.63
C GLN A 620 0.22 -44.65 -21.70
N ASP A 621 1.00 -44.25 -20.69
CA ASP A 621 2.44 -44.53 -20.64
C ASP A 621 2.76 -45.99 -20.25
N ASN A 622 4.04 -46.34 -20.14
CA ASN A 622 4.44 -47.73 -19.81
C ASN A 622 4.19 -48.11 -18.33
N GLN A 623 3.87 -47.13 -17.48
CA GLN A 623 3.57 -47.28 -16.06
C GLN A 623 2.06 -47.41 -15.83
N GLY A 624 1.25 -46.99 -16.81
CA GLY A 624 -0.21 -47.01 -16.76
C GLY A 624 -0.83 -45.64 -16.51
N ASN A 625 -0.02 -44.58 -16.44
CA ASN A 625 -0.49 -43.22 -16.21
C ASN A 625 -1.09 -42.65 -17.50
N HIS A 626 -2.16 -41.88 -17.38
CA HIS A 626 -2.76 -41.17 -18.51
C HIS A 626 -1.98 -39.87 -18.72
N ARG A 627 -1.49 -39.67 -19.95
CA ARG A 627 -0.68 -38.54 -20.40
C ARG A 627 -1.49 -37.72 -21.40
N VAL A 628 -1.33 -36.40 -21.34
CA VAL A 628 -1.93 -35.45 -22.26
C VAL A 628 -0.79 -34.71 -22.97
N GLU A 629 -0.84 -34.69 -24.30
CA GLU A 629 0.07 -33.93 -25.16
C GLU A 629 -0.75 -32.86 -25.91
N ILE A 630 -0.31 -31.61 -25.80
CA ILE A 630 -0.90 -30.42 -26.44
C ILE A 630 0.17 -29.66 -27.22
N GLU A 631 -0.22 -29.13 -28.38
CA GLU A 631 0.59 -28.30 -29.27
C GLU A 631 -0.20 -27.03 -29.59
N TYR A 632 0.36 -25.87 -29.26
CA TYR A 632 -0.30 -24.58 -29.39
C TYR A 632 0.70 -23.44 -29.59
N VAL A 633 0.21 -22.29 -30.06
CA VAL A 633 0.94 -21.02 -30.07
C VAL A 633 0.41 -20.18 -28.90
N ASN A 634 1.31 -19.70 -28.03
CA ASN A 634 0.94 -18.86 -26.89
C ASN A 634 0.70 -17.40 -27.32
N GLU A 635 0.25 -16.55 -26.41
CA GLU A 635 0.03 -15.11 -26.66
C GLU A 635 1.29 -14.34 -27.13
N GLU A 636 2.49 -14.83 -26.81
CA GLU A 636 3.77 -14.27 -27.29
C GLU A 636 4.12 -14.70 -28.74
N GLY A 637 3.29 -15.53 -29.36
CA GLY A 637 3.54 -16.08 -30.71
C GLY A 637 4.56 -17.23 -30.72
N GLU A 638 4.87 -17.83 -29.57
CA GLU A 638 5.81 -18.94 -29.46
C GLU A 638 5.09 -20.30 -29.53
N GLU A 639 5.62 -21.22 -30.35
CA GLU A 639 5.17 -22.61 -30.44
C GLU A 639 5.55 -23.40 -29.17
N GLU A 640 4.55 -23.92 -28.47
CA GLU A 640 4.69 -24.74 -27.27
C GLU A 640 4.17 -26.15 -27.48
N LEU A 641 4.96 -27.14 -27.05
CA LEU A 641 4.55 -28.55 -26.99
C LEU A 641 4.70 -29.04 -25.55
N LYS A 642 3.58 -29.32 -24.89
CA LYS A 642 3.52 -29.79 -23.50
C LYS A 642 3.04 -31.23 -23.46
N ASP A 643 3.74 -32.08 -22.70
CA ASP A 643 3.41 -33.50 -22.53
C ASP A 643 3.50 -33.88 -21.03
N PHE A 644 2.35 -33.83 -20.36
CA PHE A 644 2.20 -33.92 -18.91
C PHE A 644 1.27 -35.08 -18.51
N ALA A 645 1.24 -35.39 -17.22
CA ALA A 645 0.38 -36.46 -16.71
C ALA A 645 -0.92 -35.85 -16.20
N ALA A 646 -2.06 -36.50 -16.43
CA ALA A 646 -3.34 -35.94 -15.99
C ALA A 646 -3.45 -35.82 -14.47
N ASP A 647 -2.72 -36.67 -13.72
CA ASP A 647 -2.62 -36.65 -12.25
C ASP A 647 -1.63 -35.60 -11.72
N SER A 648 -1.07 -34.75 -12.59
CA SER A 648 -0.22 -33.61 -12.20
C SER A 648 -0.90 -32.26 -12.40
N LEU A 649 -2.19 -32.25 -12.72
CA LEU A 649 -2.99 -31.03 -12.76
C LEU A 649 -3.47 -30.73 -11.34
N ASP A 650 -3.42 -29.46 -10.97
CA ASP A 650 -3.95 -28.92 -9.72
C ASP A 650 -5.35 -28.31 -9.97
N GLU A 651 -5.59 -27.79 -11.18
CA GLU A 651 -6.84 -27.09 -11.53
C GLU A 651 -7.38 -27.42 -12.95
N ILE A 652 -8.71 -27.51 -13.08
CA ILE A 652 -9.42 -27.54 -14.36
C ILE A 652 -10.59 -26.55 -14.31
N LEU A 653 -10.61 -25.59 -15.24
CA LEU A 653 -11.71 -24.63 -15.41
C LEU A 653 -12.54 -24.95 -16.66
N VAL A 654 -13.86 -24.84 -16.57
CA VAL A 654 -14.77 -24.98 -17.72
C VAL A 654 -15.70 -23.77 -17.80
N GLN A 655 -15.41 -22.88 -18.74
CA GLN A 655 -16.18 -21.68 -19.02
C GLN A 655 -17.42 -21.99 -19.86
N THR A 656 -18.59 -21.58 -19.38
CA THR A 656 -19.85 -21.54 -20.14
C THR A 656 -20.33 -20.10 -20.32
N SER A 657 -21.33 -19.86 -21.16
CA SER A 657 -21.88 -18.50 -21.36
C SER A 657 -22.48 -17.85 -20.10
N SER A 658 -22.57 -18.54 -18.97
CA SER A 658 -23.33 -18.09 -17.80
C SER A 658 -22.73 -18.45 -16.44
N ASP A 659 -21.64 -19.21 -16.44
CA ASP A 659 -20.96 -19.74 -15.26
C ASP A 659 -19.57 -20.23 -15.69
N GLU A 660 -18.63 -20.23 -14.75
CA GLU A 660 -17.34 -20.92 -14.85
C GLU A 660 -17.33 -22.04 -13.81
N ASP A 661 -17.23 -23.29 -14.27
CA ASP A 661 -17.13 -24.44 -13.38
C ASP A 661 -15.65 -24.68 -13.05
N GLU A 662 -15.27 -24.42 -11.79
CA GLU A 662 -13.92 -24.59 -11.26
C GLU A 662 -13.78 -25.93 -10.52
N TYR A 663 -12.69 -26.64 -10.82
CA TYR A 663 -12.36 -27.92 -10.23
C TYR A 663 -10.90 -27.90 -9.78
N GLU A 664 -10.66 -28.00 -8.47
CA GLU A 664 -9.32 -27.95 -7.88
C GLU A 664 -9.05 -29.20 -7.02
N THR A 665 -7.80 -29.69 -7.02
CA THR A 665 -7.40 -30.76 -6.09
C THR A 665 -7.41 -30.27 -4.65
N GLY A 666 -7.84 -31.11 -3.70
CA GLY A 666 -8.06 -30.74 -2.31
C GLY A 666 -9.49 -30.25 -2.03
N GLU A 667 -10.21 -29.77 -3.04
CA GLU A 667 -11.53 -29.17 -2.89
C GLU A 667 -12.71 -30.14 -3.07
N GLU A 668 -13.86 -29.80 -2.46
CA GLU A 668 -15.10 -30.54 -2.64
C GLU A 668 -15.87 -30.07 -3.88
N LEU A 669 -16.25 -31.03 -4.76
CA LEU A 669 -17.11 -30.75 -5.90
C LEU A 669 -18.40 -30.02 -5.47
N PRO A 670 -18.80 -28.91 -6.14
CA PRO A 670 -19.82 -27.96 -5.68
C PRO A 670 -21.23 -28.51 -5.40
N ASN A 671 -21.49 -29.79 -5.67
CA ASN A 671 -22.84 -30.37 -5.70
C ASN A 671 -22.99 -31.76 -5.06
N ASN A 672 -21.93 -32.41 -4.59
CA ASN A 672 -22.01 -33.78 -4.07
C ASN A 672 -21.09 -34.10 -2.88
N GLY A 673 -20.20 -33.18 -2.46
CA GLY A 673 -19.26 -33.39 -1.35
C GLY A 673 -18.23 -34.47 -1.65
N PHE A 674 -17.79 -34.52 -2.90
CA PHE A 674 -16.72 -35.39 -3.40
C PHE A 674 -15.43 -34.57 -3.39
N GLU A 675 -14.47 -34.94 -2.57
CA GLU A 675 -13.15 -34.30 -2.47
C GLU A 675 -12.26 -34.80 -3.60
N ILE A 676 -11.66 -33.88 -4.36
CA ILE A 676 -10.82 -34.19 -5.51
C ILE A 676 -9.39 -34.49 -5.02
N ASP A 677 -8.93 -35.73 -5.10
CA ASP A 677 -7.54 -36.12 -4.74
C ASP A 677 -6.59 -36.01 -5.94
N GLU A 678 -7.05 -36.46 -7.12
CA GLU A 678 -6.28 -36.38 -8.37
C GLU A 678 -7.21 -36.29 -9.59
N PHE A 679 -6.72 -35.68 -10.67
CA PHE A 679 -7.38 -35.76 -11.98
C PHE A 679 -6.88 -36.96 -12.80
N GLY A 680 -7.72 -37.41 -13.72
CA GLY A 680 -7.34 -38.40 -14.71
C GLY A 680 -8.29 -38.44 -15.90
N ILE A 681 -7.97 -39.30 -16.86
CA ILE A 681 -8.75 -39.42 -18.10
C ILE A 681 -9.54 -40.72 -18.16
N THR A 682 -10.81 -40.67 -18.58
CA THR A 682 -11.62 -41.85 -18.95
C THR A 682 -12.20 -41.71 -20.38
N GLY A 683 -12.60 -42.82 -21.06
CA GLY A 683 -13.12 -42.72 -22.44
C GLY A 683 -13.07 -44.00 -23.30
N GLU A 684 -13.51 -43.93 -24.56
CA GLU A 684 -13.43 -45.03 -25.54
C GLU A 684 -12.07 -45.05 -26.28
N LEU A 685 -11.19 -45.98 -25.89
CA LEU A 685 -9.89 -46.20 -26.55
C LEU A 685 -10.03 -46.71 -27.99
N SER A 686 -9.57 -45.94 -28.98
CA SER A 686 -9.33 -46.45 -30.34
C SER A 686 -8.03 -47.27 -30.35
N THR A 687 -8.07 -48.49 -30.90
CA THR A 687 -6.91 -49.40 -30.91
C THR A 687 -6.48 -49.75 -32.32
N ASP A 688 -5.79 -48.82 -32.99
CA ASP A 688 -5.00 -49.13 -34.18
C ASP A 688 -3.52 -48.71 -34.01
N ASP A 689 -2.65 -49.73 -33.94
CA ASP A 689 -1.19 -49.74 -34.06
C ASP A 689 -0.31 -48.86 -33.09
N ASN A 690 -0.11 -49.39 -31.87
CA ASN A 690 0.98 -49.08 -30.91
C ASN A 690 1.04 -47.70 -30.24
N ASN A 691 0.08 -46.80 -30.46
CA ASN A 691 -0.28 -45.76 -29.52
C ASN A 691 -1.81 -45.80 -29.39
N SER A 692 -2.35 -45.74 -28.17
CA SER A 692 -3.81 -45.74 -27.98
C SER A 692 -4.25 -44.30 -27.73
N THR A 693 -4.80 -43.68 -28.76
CA THR A 693 -5.39 -42.34 -28.68
C THR A 693 -6.89 -42.45 -28.46
N PHE A 694 -7.45 -41.51 -27.69
CA PHE A 694 -8.91 -41.38 -27.51
C PHE A 694 -9.47 -40.50 -28.63
N GLU A 695 -10.62 -40.88 -29.21
CA GLU A 695 -11.37 -40.03 -30.16
C GLU A 695 -12.33 -39.07 -29.42
N GLU A 696 -12.70 -39.39 -28.18
CA GLU A 696 -13.53 -38.61 -27.25
C GLU A 696 -13.14 -39.09 -25.83
N PHE A 697 -12.86 -38.18 -24.91
CA PHE A 697 -12.45 -38.51 -23.55
C PHE A 697 -12.99 -37.54 -22.50
N ASP A 698 -13.12 -38.02 -21.28
CA ASP A 698 -13.62 -37.29 -20.12
C ASP A 698 -12.46 -37.00 -19.15
N PHE A 699 -12.30 -35.74 -18.74
CA PHE A 699 -11.58 -35.43 -17.51
C PHE A 699 -12.41 -35.89 -16.32
N THR A 700 -11.77 -36.62 -15.41
CA THR A 700 -12.40 -37.35 -14.31
C THR A 700 -11.65 -37.05 -13.02
N ALA A 701 -12.37 -36.68 -11.97
CA ALA A 701 -11.82 -36.57 -10.62
C ALA A 701 -11.89 -37.91 -9.89
N PHE A 702 -10.86 -38.21 -9.08
CA PHE A 702 -10.77 -39.39 -8.24
C PHE A 702 -10.67 -39.01 -6.76
N GLU A 703 -11.29 -39.81 -5.88
CA GLU A 703 -11.22 -39.66 -4.41
C GLU A 703 -10.03 -40.44 -3.82
N ASP A 704 -9.48 -39.97 -2.68
CA ASP A 704 -8.39 -40.65 -1.94
C ASP A 704 -8.73 -42.14 -1.71
N GLY A 705 -7.84 -43.00 -2.19
CA GLY A 705 -7.95 -44.46 -2.09
C GLY A 705 -8.69 -45.15 -3.24
N GLY A 706 -9.13 -44.42 -4.26
CA GLY A 706 -9.45 -44.91 -5.62
C GLY A 706 -10.73 -45.73 -5.76
N ASP A 707 -11.71 -45.56 -4.85
CA ASP A 707 -13.02 -46.24 -4.93
C ASP A 707 -14.14 -45.31 -5.50
N GLY A 708 -13.91 -43.99 -5.59
CA GLY A 708 -14.82 -42.99 -6.18
C GLY A 708 -14.23 -42.35 -7.45
N GLU A 709 -15.06 -42.17 -8.48
CA GLU A 709 -14.72 -41.47 -9.74
C GLU A 709 -15.93 -40.61 -10.17
N GLU A 710 -15.71 -39.36 -10.54
CA GLU A 710 -16.73 -38.46 -11.09
C GLU A 710 -16.21 -37.79 -12.37
N SER A 711 -17.01 -37.86 -13.43
CA SER A 711 -16.69 -37.24 -14.72
C SER A 711 -16.98 -35.75 -14.65
N LEU A 712 -16.00 -34.91 -14.98
CA LEU A 712 -16.08 -33.45 -14.90
C LEU A 712 -16.61 -32.88 -16.22
N PHE A 713 -15.85 -33.09 -17.30
CA PHE A 713 -16.14 -32.55 -18.62
C PHE A 713 -15.66 -33.49 -19.73
N THR A 714 -16.36 -33.51 -20.86
CA THR A 714 -16.06 -34.34 -22.04
C THR A 714 -15.41 -33.47 -23.10
N VAL A 715 -14.22 -33.84 -23.56
CA VAL A 715 -13.52 -33.16 -24.67
C VAL A 715 -13.92 -33.82 -25.99
N THR A 716 -14.45 -33.02 -26.92
CA THR A 716 -14.89 -33.42 -28.27
C THR A 716 -14.15 -32.67 -29.37
N GLU A 717 -14.26 -33.13 -30.63
CA GLU A 717 -13.67 -32.47 -31.81
C GLU A 717 -14.27 -31.07 -32.11
N GLU A 718 -15.41 -30.70 -31.52
CA GLU A 718 -16.05 -29.37 -31.73
C GLU A 718 -15.69 -28.36 -30.61
N ASP A 719 -14.93 -28.77 -29.58
CA ASP A 719 -14.56 -27.90 -28.46
C ASP A 719 -13.23 -27.20 -28.74
N SER A 720 -13.28 -25.88 -28.86
CA SER A 720 -12.14 -24.97 -29.04
C SER A 720 -12.26 -23.97 -27.89
N LEU A 721 -11.31 -23.64 -27.02
CA LEU A 721 -9.86 -23.49 -27.09
C LEU A 721 -9.31 -23.44 -25.63
N PHE A 722 -8.03 -23.73 -25.37
CA PHE A 722 -7.53 -24.14 -24.03
C PHE A 722 -6.49 -23.20 -23.43
N LYS A 723 -6.85 -22.31 -22.50
CA LYS A 723 -5.80 -21.58 -21.79
C LYS A 723 -5.01 -22.56 -20.90
N VAL A 724 -3.70 -22.34 -20.81
CA VAL A 724 -2.78 -23.20 -20.05
C VAL A 724 -2.15 -22.39 -18.93
N SER A 725 -2.23 -22.90 -17.70
CA SER A 725 -1.41 -22.44 -16.57
C SER A 725 -0.20 -23.35 -16.40
N THR A 726 0.95 -22.74 -16.12
CA THR A 726 2.18 -23.46 -15.83
C THR A 726 2.87 -22.86 -14.63
N ASN A 727 3.44 -23.71 -13.79
CA ASN A 727 4.30 -23.26 -12.69
C ASN A 727 5.62 -22.64 -13.18
N ASP A 728 6.41 -22.13 -12.25
CA ASP A 728 7.74 -21.54 -12.48
C ASP A 728 8.75 -22.46 -13.22
N ASP A 729 8.56 -23.78 -13.13
CA ASP A 729 9.39 -24.77 -13.83
C ASP A 729 8.90 -25.02 -15.27
N GLY A 730 7.77 -24.44 -15.66
CA GLY A 730 7.12 -24.55 -16.97
C GLY A 730 6.33 -25.85 -17.15
N ASP A 731 6.06 -26.57 -16.06
CA ASP A 731 5.20 -27.75 -16.02
C ASP A 731 3.73 -27.30 -15.96
N VAL A 732 2.85 -28.01 -16.67
CA VAL A 732 1.41 -27.68 -16.73
C VAL A 732 0.73 -28.09 -15.45
N GLU A 733 0.06 -27.14 -14.79
CA GLU A 733 -0.69 -27.33 -13.55
C GLU A 733 -2.20 -27.07 -13.74
N GLY A 734 -2.58 -26.23 -14.71
CA GLY A 734 -3.98 -25.84 -14.92
C GLY A 734 -4.39 -25.86 -16.40
N LEU A 735 -5.64 -26.25 -16.66
CA LEU A 735 -6.26 -26.17 -18.00
C LEU A 735 -7.63 -25.48 -17.93
N LYS A 736 -7.88 -24.50 -18.81
CA LYS A 736 -9.19 -23.85 -18.93
C LYS A 736 -9.81 -24.14 -20.30
N PHE A 737 -11.07 -24.53 -20.32
CA PHE A 737 -11.83 -24.93 -21.50
C PHE A 737 -13.00 -23.97 -21.72
N TYR A 738 -13.34 -23.67 -22.96
CA TYR A 738 -14.59 -22.98 -23.30
C TYR A 738 -15.59 -23.99 -23.88
N ASP A 739 -16.75 -24.11 -23.23
CA ASP A 739 -17.90 -24.82 -23.79
C ASP A 739 -18.43 -24.08 -25.01
N ALA A 740 -19.08 -24.78 -25.94
CA ALA A 740 -19.66 -24.19 -27.14
C ALA A 740 -20.65 -23.03 -26.89
N SER A 741 -21.15 -22.85 -25.67
CA SER A 741 -21.94 -21.68 -25.28
C SER A 741 -21.11 -20.41 -25.02
N ALA A 742 -19.83 -20.54 -24.66
CA ALA A 742 -18.90 -19.44 -24.40
C ALA A 742 -18.02 -19.09 -25.62
N VAL A 743 -18.45 -19.53 -26.81
CA VAL A 743 -17.76 -19.33 -28.09
C VAL A 743 -18.76 -18.74 -29.09
N GLY A 744 -18.45 -17.57 -29.63
CA GLY A 744 -19.32 -16.82 -30.54
C GLY A 744 -18.70 -16.58 -31.92
N GLU A 745 -19.53 -16.63 -32.97
CA GLU A 745 -19.18 -16.14 -34.31
C GLU A 745 -19.52 -14.64 -34.40
N LEU A 746 -18.61 -13.84 -34.95
CA LEU A 746 -18.77 -12.40 -35.12
C LEU A 746 -19.90 -12.07 -36.13
N ASP A 747 -20.80 -11.13 -35.79
CA ASP A 747 -21.95 -10.71 -36.64
C ASP A 747 -21.61 -9.48 -37.51
N GLU A 748 -20.72 -8.60 -37.04
CA GLU A 748 -20.19 -7.43 -37.75
C GLU A 748 -18.71 -7.20 -37.45
N ASP A 749 -17.97 -6.57 -38.37
CA ASP A 749 -16.54 -6.24 -38.23
C ASP A 749 -16.26 -5.48 -36.92
N ILE A 750 -15.12 -5.76 -36.28
CA ILE A 750 -14.62 -4.95 -35.15
C ILE A 750 -13.80 -3.80 -35.74
N GLU A 751 -14.30 -2.58 -35.58
CA GLU A 751 -13.65 -1.38 -36.11
C GLU A 751 -12.67 -0.78 -35.10
N VAL A 752 -11.77 0.08 -35.59
CA VAL A 752 -10.80 0.77 -34.72
C VAL A 752 -11.52 1.60 -33.65
N ASP A 753 -11.06 1.48 -32.41
CA ASP A 753 -11.65 2.08 -31.19
C ASP A 753 -13.01 1.47 -30.74
N ASP A 754 -13.41 0.29 -31.24
CA ASP A 754 -14.62 -0.37 -30.73
C ASP A 754 -14.44 -0.93 -29.32
N ASP A 755 -15.38 -0.62 -28.44
CA ASP A 755 -15.40 -1.08 -27.04
C ASP A 755 -16.07 -2.48 -26.90
N PHE A 756 -16.66 -3.01 -27.98
CA PHE A 756 -17.49 -4.22 -27.95
C PHE A 756 -17.39 -5.02 -29.27
N ALA A 757 -17.38 -6.35 -29.17
CA ALA A 757 -17.55 -7.28 -30.28
C ALA A 757 -19.01 -7.76 -30.35
N GLU A 758 -19.66 -7.66 -31.50
CA GLU A 758 -21.05 -8.08 -31.68
C GLU A 758 -21.10 -9.49 -32.28
N THR A 759 -21.74 -10.43 -31.59
CA THR A 759 -21.82 -11.84 -31.98
C THR A 759 -23.22 -12.26 -32.42
N THR A 760 -23.30 -13.29 -33.26
CA THR A 760 -24.55 -13.72 -33.92
C THR A 760 -25.61 -14.22 -32.93
N ASP A 761 -25.22 -14.96 -31.89
CA ASP A 761 -26.13 -15.61 -30.94
C ASP A 761 -26.07 -15.03 -29.51
N ASP A 762 -24.95 -14.41 -29.10
CA ASP A 762 -24.68 -13.99 -27.72
C ASP A 762 -24.77 -12.47 -27.50
N GLY A 763 -24.78 -11.68 -28.57
CA GLY A 763 -24.95 -10.22 -28.54
C GLY A 763 -23.63 -9.46 -28.36
N SER A 764 -23.69 -8.29 -27.73
CA SER A 764 -22.55 -7.38 -27.57
C SER A 764 -21.68 -7.83 -26.40
N LEU A 765 -20.48 -8.33 -26.69
CA LEU A 765 -19.45 -8.72 -25.71
C LEU A 765 -18.45 -7.57 -25.54
N ARG A 766 -17.98 -7.32 -24.33
CA ARG A 766 -17.04 -6.25 -24.03
C ARG A 766 -15.63 -6.62 -24.48
N LEU A 767 -14.99 -5.72 -25.22
CA LEU A 767 -13.62 -5.86 -25.68
C LEU A 767 -12.67 -5.10 -24.75
N ASN A 768 -11.52 -5.69 -24.41
CA ASN A 768 -10.47 -5.03 -23.64
C ASN A 768 -9.24 -4.80 -24.53
N ASP A 769 -8.46 -3.77 -24.20
CA ASP A 769 -7.27 -3.38 -24.97
C ASP A 769 -6.21 -4.51 -25.03
N ASP A 770 -6.14 -5.33 -23.97
CA ASP A 770 -5.23 -6.46 -23.82
C ASP A 770 -5.81 -7.79 -24.33
N THR A 771 -7.03 -7.81 -24.89
CA THR A 771 -7.58 -9.01 -25.53
C THR A 771 -6.65 -9.47 -26.65
N VAL A 772 -6.21 -10.73 -26.59
CA VAL A 772 -5.31 -11.34 -27.57
C VAL A 772 -6.09 -11.77 -28.82
N VAL A 773 -5.52 -11.50 -29.99
CA VAL A 773 -6.02 -11.84 -31.31
C VAL A 773 -5.00 -12.73 -32.01
N PHE A 774 -5.41 -13.94 -32.38
CA PHE A 774 -4.62 -14.89 -33.15
C PHE A 774 -5.06 -14.86 -34.61
N ASP A 775 -4.16 -14.48 -35.52
CA ASP A 775 -4.36 -14.66 -36.95
C ASP A 775 -3.96 -16.09 -37.33
N THR A 776 -4.95 -16.85 -37.83
CA THR A 776 -4.83 -18.27 -38.13
C THR A 776 -4.65 -18.56 -39.63
N ASN A 777 -4.61 -17.54 -40.49
CA ASN A 777 -4.50 -17.70 -41.95
C ASN A 777 -5.57 -18.64 -42.58
N GLY A 778 -6.70 -18.84 -41.91
CA GLY A 778 -7.92 -19.46 -42.42
C GLY A 778 -7.99 -20.97 -42.20
N GLU A 779 -7.12 -21.51 -41.35
CA GLU A 779 -7.08 -22.93 -41.00
C GLU A 779 -7.49 -23.14 -39.53
N GLU A 780 -8.27 -24.19 -39.26
CA GLU A 780 -8.75 -24.55 -37.91
C GLU A 780 -7.60 -25.01 -36.99
N PHE A 781 -6.60 -25.68 -37.57
CA PHE A 781 -5.33 -26.06 -36.94
C PHE A 781 -4.19 -25.56 -37.84
N PRO A 782 -3.78 -24.30 -37.71
CA PRO A 782 -2.73 -23.71 -38.52
C PRO A 782 -1.36 -24.34 -38.20
N ASP A 783 -0.45 -24.37 -39.19
CA ASP A 783 0.96 -24.66 -38.90
C ASP A 783 1.48 -23.53 -37.98
N ALA A 784 2.23 -23.86 -36.92
CA ALA A 784 2.63 -22.87 -35.90
C ALA A 784 3.43 -21.68 -36.47
N ASP A 785 4.19 -21.90 -37.55
CA ASP A 785 4.94 -20.85 -38.28
C ASP A 785 4.01 -19.85 -39.01
N ASP A 786 2.73 -20.20 -39.20
CA ASP A 786 1.73 -19.41 -39.93
C ASP A 786 0.75 -18.68 -38.98
N VAL A 787 0.94 -18.76 -37.65
CA VAL A 787 0.11 -18.05 -36.67
C VAL A 787 0.79 -16.76 -36.23
N GLU A 788 0.08 -15.65 -36.31
CA GLU A 788 0.54 -14.36 -35.78
C GLU A 788 -0.34 -13.91 -34.60
N THR A 789 0.26 -13.22 -33.63
CA THR A 789 -0.43 -12.77 -32.42
C THR A 789 -0.37 -11.25 -32.30
N TYR A 790 -1.50 -10.68 -31.89
CA TYR A 790 -1.70 -9.25 -31.69
C TYR A 790 -2.55 -9.03 -30.45
N THR A 791 -2.54 -7.82 -29.91
CA THR A 791 -3.53 -7.32 -28.96
C THR A 791 -4.48 -6.35 -29.64
N ILE A 792 -5.68 -6.15 -29.08
CA ILE A 792 -6.61 -5.11 -29.56
C ILE A 792 -5.97 -3.72 -29.50
N GLU A 793 -5.14 -3.42 -28.50
CA GLU A 793 -4.37 -2.17 -28.44
C GLU A 793 -3.44 -2.02 -29.64
N GLU A 794 -2.67 -3.06 -29.98
CA GLU A 794 -1.75 -3.05 -31.12
C GLU A 794 -2.49 -2.88 -32.45
N LEU A 795 -3.58 -3.62 -32.66
CA LEU A 795 -4.41 -3.48 -33.86
C LEU A 795 -5.02 -2.08 -33.98
N ASN A 796 -5.50 -1.50 -32.87
CA ASN A 796 -6.00 -0.14 -32.84
C ASN A 796 -4.91 0.91 -33.11
N GLU A 797 -3.69 0.72 -32.59
CA GLU A 797 -2.54 1.58 -32.85
C GLU A 797 -2.12 1.55 -34.33
N ASP A 798 -2.17 0.36 -34.94
CA ASP A 798 -1.83 0.13 -36.36
C ASP A 798 -2.99 0.43 -37.32
N GLY A 799 -4.18 0.66 -36.78
CA GLY A 799 -5.39 1.00 -37.53
C GLY A 799 -5.92 -0.17 -38.36
N ILE A 800 -5.79 -1.39 -37.82
CA ILE A 800 -6.22 -2.65 -38.43
C ILE A 800 -7.60 -3.00 -37.86
N GLU A 801 -8.53 -3.34 -38.74
CA GLU A 801 -9.90 -3.77 -38.41
C GLU A 801 -9.97 -5.31 -38.48
N ILE A 802 -10.85 -5.93 -37.70
CA ILE A 802 -11.05 -7.40 -37.71
C ILE A 802 -12.33 -7.72 -38.50
N ASP A 803 -12.19 -8.43 -39.61
CA ASP A 803 -13.32 -8.83 -40.46
C ASP A 803 -14.19 -9.89 -39.76
N GLN A 804 -15.50 -9.84 -39.96
CA GLN A 804 -16.45 -10.82 -39.45
C GLN A 804 -16.32 -12.24 -40.06
N GLU A 805 -15.76 -12.38 -41.25
CA GLU A 805 -15.59 -13.68 -41.91
C GLU A 805 -14.49 -14.49 -41.20
N ASP A 806 -14.81 -15.75 -40.88
CA ASP A 806 -13.89 -16.70 -40.25
C ASP A 806 -13.31 -16.23 -38.89
N THR A 807 -14.04 -15.37 -38.16
CA THR A 807 -13.66 -14.88 -36.81
C THR A 807 -14.46 -15.52 -35.69
N THR A 808 -13.75 -16.08 -34.72
CA THR A 808 -14.29 -16.73 -33.50
C THR A 808 -13.87 -15.94 -32.26
N VAL A 809 -14.82 -15.74 -31.34
CA VAL A 809 -14.65 -14.95 -30.12
C VAL A 809 -14.88 -15.85 -28.90
N TYR A 810 -13.94 -15.86 -27.96
CA TYR A 810 -14.01 -16.60 -26.69
C TYR A 810 -14.27 -15.62 -25.55
N PHE A 811 -15.24 -15.90 -24.68
CA PHE A 811 -15.68 -14.95 -23.67
C PHE A 811 -16.04 -15.59 -22.33
N ASN A 812 -15.96 -14.80 -21.27
CA ASN A 812 -16.30 -15.24 -19.91
C ASN A 812 -17.78 -15.01 -19.56
N ASP A 813 -18.20 -15.49 -18.39
CA ASP A 813 -19.57 -15.36 -17.87
C ASP A 813 -20.01 -13.90 -17.62
N ASN A 814 -19.06 -12.96 -17.58
CA ASN A 814 -19.28 -11.52 -17.47
C ASN A 814 -19.49 -10.81 -18.82
N GLU A 815 -19.62 -11.57 -19.92
CA GLU A 815 -19.76 -11.05 -21.28
C GLU A 815 -18.51 -10.26 -21.74
N GLU A 816 -17.32 -10.59 -21.23
CA GLU A 816 -16.04 -9.98 -21.65
C GLU A 816 -15.23 -10.94 -22.55
N VAL A 817 -14.65 -10.41 -23.62
CA VAL A 817 -13.85 -11.16 -24.58
C VAL A 817 -12.46 -11.44 -24.00
N GLU A 818 -12.13 -12.72 -23.89
CA GLU A 818 -10.83 -13.18 -23.39
C GLU A 818 -9.83 -13.47 -24.51
N GLN A 819 -10.30 -13.87 -25.69
CA GLN A 819 -9.46 -14.16 -26.87
C GLN A 819 -10.27 -14.09 -28.16
N ILE A 820 -9.62 -13.74 -29.27
CA ILE A 820 -10.17 -13.80 -30.63
C ILE A 820 -9.26 -14.66 -31.52
N ALA A 821 -9.85 -15.52 -32.35
CA ALA A 821 -9.16 -16.22 -33.43
C ALA A 821 -9.77 -15.78 -34.76
N VAL A 822 -8.97 -15.18 -35.64
CA VAL A 822 -9.39 -14.63 -36.93
C VAL A 822 -8.75 -15.42 -38.07
N GLY A 823 -9.53 -15.67 -39.13
CA GLY A 823 -9.07 -16.41 -40.29
C GLY A 823 -8.03 -15.65 -41.12
N ASN A 824 -8.13 -14.33 -41.25
CA ASN A 824 -7.11 -13.54 -41.93
C ASN A 824 -7.28 -12.07 -41.52
N LEU A 825 -6.24 -11.45 -40.97
CA LEU A 825 -6.22 -10.00 -40.81
C LEU A 825 -5.84 -9.38 -42.15
N ASP A 826 -6.79 -8.72 -42.84
CA ASP A 826 -6.48 -7.96 -44.05
C ASP A 826 -5.55 -6.78 -43.70
N ALA A 827 -4.25 -6.98 -43.93
CA ALA A 827 -3.17 -6.11 -43.46
C ALA A 827 -3.18 -4.69 -44.07
N ALA A 828 -3.01 -3.71 -43.18
CA ALA A 828 -2.38 -2.39 -43.32
C ALA A 828 -2.81 -1.42 -44.44
N ASN A 829 -2.94 -0.13 -44.09
CA ASN A 829 -2.96 0.95 -45.09
C ASN A 829 -1.70 0.89 -45.95
N THR A 830 -1.85 0.71 -47.27
CA THR A 830 -0.74 0.79 -48.23
C THR A 830 -0.81 2.07 -49.07
N THR A 831 0.35 2.60 -49.44
CA THR A 831 0.47 3.72 -50.39
C THR A 831 1.21 3.30 -51.67
N ASP A 832 0.59 3.58 -52.82
CA ASP A 832 1.17 3.30 -54.13
C ASP A 832 2.09 4.41 -54.68
N TYR A 833 3.33 4.06 -54.98
CA TYR A 833 4.35 4.95 -55.52
C TYR A 833 4.80 4.56 -56.93
N ALA A 834 4.85 5.52 -57.85
CA ALA A 834 5.61 5.36 -59.09
C ALA A 834 7.11 5.50 -58.79
N ALA A 835 7.89 4.45 -59.01
CA ALA A 835 9.28 4.36 -58.57
C ALA A 835 10.25 4.03 -59.70
N LEU A 836 11.42 4.66 -59.70
CA LEU A 836 12.55 4.27 -60.56
C LEU A 836 13.54 3.44 -59.75
N ILE A 837 13.65 2.15 -60.04
CA ILE A 837 14.51 1.19 -59.36
C ILE A 837 15.98 1.49 -59.63
N GLN A 838 16.73 1.81 -58.57
CA GLN A 838 18.16 2.12 -58.62
C GLN A 838 19.03 0.92 -58.25
N ARG A 839 18.54 0.03 -57.38
CA ARG A 839 19.22 -1.20 -56.97
C ARG A 839 18.21 -2.25 -56.51
N VAL A 840 18.48 -3.51 -56.79
CA VAL A 840 17.75 -4.67 -56.28
C VAL A 840 18.75 -5.57 -55.58
N ASP A 841 18.56 -5.83 -54.29
CA ASP A 841 19.30 -6.83 -53.53
C ASP A 841 18.48 -8.13 -53.49
N VAL A 842 19.10 -9.24 -53.90
CA VAL A 842 18.46 -10.55 -54.02
C VAL A 842 19.18 -11.55 -53.12
N ASP A 843 18.44 -12.33 -52.35
CA ASP A 843 18.93 -13.50 -51.60
C ASP A 843 18.12 -14.74 -52.03
N ASP A 844 18.79 -15.87 -52.29
CA ASP A 844 18.19 -17.14 -52.74
C ASP A 844 17.06 -17.08 -53.82
N ASP A 845 17.18 -16.14 -54.77
CA ASP A 845 16.25 -15.86 -55.90
C ASP A 845 15.00 -15.02 -55.55
N GLU A 846 14.90 -14.52 -54.31
CA GLU A 846 13.89 -13.57 -53.80
C GLU A 846 14.47 -12.16 -53.61
N ILE A 847 13.65 -11.14 -53.86
CA ILE A 847 14.02 -9.74 -53.61
C ILE A 847 13.86 -9.48 -52.12
N VAL A 848 14.96 -9.15 -51.44
CA VAL A 848 14.95 -8.85 -50.00
C VAL A 848 15.01 -7.35 -49.70
N ARG A 849 15.41 -6.53 -50.69
CA ARG A 849 15.50 -5.07 -50.56
C ARG A 849 15.57 -4.38 -51.91
N VAL A 850 14.86 -3.27 -52.06
CA VAL A 850 14.95 -2.38 -53.23
C VAL A 850 15.37 -0.97 -52.84
N LYS A 851 16.34 -0.40 -53.57
CA LYS A 851 16.60 1.03 -53.54
C LYS A 851 15.92 1.66 -54.74
N ALA A 852 14.94 2.52 -54.50
CA ALA A 852 14.17 3.16 -55.55
C ALA A 852 14.10 4.67 -55.34
N LEU A 853 13.94 5.39 -56.44
CA LEU A 853 13.67 6.82 -56.42
C LEU A 853 12.15 7.03 -56.44
N VAL A 854 11.63 7.58 -55.34
CA VAL A 854 10.19 7.84 -55.10
C VAL A 854 10.05 9.33 -54.76
N ASP A 855 9.13 10.05 -55.41
CA ASP A 855 8.93 11.50 -55.25
C ASP A 855 10.20 12.37 -55.34
N GLY A 856 11.18 11.91 -56.13
CA GLY A 856 12.45 12.60 -56.34
C GLY A 856 13.50 12.37 -55.23
N GLU A 857 13.24 11.49 -54.26
CA GLU A 857 14.19 11.08 -53.22
C GLU A 857 14.55 9.59 -53.34
N SER A 858 15.83 9.26 -53.13
CA SER A 858 16.28 7.87 -53.09
C SER A 858 15.94 7.25 -51.73
N LYS A 859 14.99 6.31 -51.71
CA LYS A 859 14.61 5.52 -50.55
C LYS A 859 15.07 4.07 -50.70
N THR A 860 15.20 3.36 -49.59
CA THR A 860 15.53 1.94 -49.55
C THR A 860 14.47 1.26 -48.72
N PHE A 861 13.79 0.31 -49.33
CA PHE A 861 12.68 -0.43 -48.75
C PHE A 861 13.11 -1.88 -48.57
N ASP A 862 12.81 -2.46 -47.41
CA ASP A 862 12.84 -3.90 -47.23
C ASP A 862 11.61 -4.49 -47.96
N VAL A 863 11.74 -5.72 -48.44
CA VAL A 863 10.75 -6.36 -49.32
C VAL A 863 10.44 -7.73 -48.74
N ASP A 864 9.16 -8.02 -48.59
CA ASP A 864 8.72 -9.32 -48.11
C ASP A 864 8.50 -10.29 -49.29
N ASN A 865 9.34 -11.33 -49.36
CA ASN A 865 9.17 -12.52 -50.19
C ASN A 865 8.70 -12.34 -51.67
N LEU A 866 9.16 -11.29 -52.37
CA LEU A 866 8.79 -11.07 -53.77
C LEU A 866 9.71 -11.74 -54.80
N ASP A 867 9.09 -12.45 -55.75
CA ASP A 867 9.73 -13.16 -56.86
C ASP A 867 10.37 -12.19 -57.89
N THR A 868 11.56 -12.51 -58.42
CA THR A 868 12.37 -11.60 -59.27
C THR A 868 11.86 -11.34 -60.72
N GLN A 869 10.58 -11.58 -61.04
CA GLN A 869 10.08 -11.61 -62.43
C GLN A 869 10.14 -10.23 -63.13
N GLY A 870 11.26 -9.92 -63.78
CA GLY A 870 11.39 -8.79 -64.71
C GLY A 870 11.86 -7.46 -64.11
N LEU A 871 12.16 -7.42 -62.81
CA LEU A 871 12.70 -6.22 -62.14
C LEU A 871 14.22 -6.11 -62.33
N PHE A 872 14.71 -4.94 -62.76
CA PHE A 872 16.15 -4.66 -62.88
C PHE A 872 16.48 -3.19 -62.55
N GLU A 873 17.78 -2.89 -62.40
CA GLU A 873 18.25 -1.51 -62.24
C GLU A 873 17.88 -0.67 -63.46
N GLY A 874 17.03 0.33 -63.28
CA GLY A 874 16.52 1.21 -64.34
C GLY A 874 15.05 0.97 -64.67
N SER A 875 14.40 -0.03 -64.06
CA SER A 875 12.97 -0.23 -64.18
C SER A 875 12.19 0.91 -63.53
N VAL A 876 11.25 1.51 -64.25
CA VAL A 876 10.11 2.26 -63.70
C VAL A 876 8.99 1.28 -63.39
N VAL A 877 8.50 1.26 -62.15
CA VAL A 877 7.46 0.35 -61.62
C VAL A 877 6.51 1.08 -60.68
N GLU A 878 5.43 0.43 -60.29
CA GLU A 878 4.62 0.80 -59.12
C GLU A 878 5.07 -0.03 -57.91
N LEU A 879 5.25 0.63 -56.76
CA LEU A 879 5.53 0.01 -55.47
C LEU A 879 4.32 0.26 -54.56
N GLU A 880 3.73 -0.80 -54.04
CA GLU A 880 2.75 -0.75 -52.96
C GLU A 880 3.54 -0.92 -51.64
N VAL A 881 3.48 0.10 -50.78
CA VAL A 881 4.28 0.17 -49.55
C VAL A 881 3.35 0.28 -48.36
N ASN A 882 3.54 -0.59 -47.38
CA ASN A 882 2.82 -0.57 -46.11
C ASN A 882 3.20 0.69 -45.31
N ASP A 883 2.19 1.48 -44.94
CA ASP A 883 2.38 2.78 -44.30
C ASP A 883 2.93 2.67 -42.86
N SER A 884 2.78 1.50 -42.22
CA SER A 884 3.17 1.26 -40.82
C SER A 884 4.62 0.82 -40.69
N ASN A 885 5.09 -0.08 -41.55
CA ASN A 885 6.44 -0.67 -41.48
C ASN A 885 7.40 -0.25 -42.61
N ASP A 886 6.94 0.56 -43.58
CA ASP A 886 7.71 0.98 -44.77
C ASP A 886 8.19 -0.21 -45.66
N GLU A 887 7.59 -1.40 -45.53
CA GLU A 887 7.92 -2.58 -46.34
C GLU A 887 7.14 -2.59 -47.66
N VAL A 888 7.77 -3.10 -48.72
CA VAL A 888 7.13 -3.23 -50.05
C VAL A 888 6.44 -4.57 -50.14
N GLU A 889 5.11 -4.53 -50.24
CA GLU A 889 4.24 -5.72 -50.34
C GLU A 889 4.05 -6.15 -51.80
N SER A 890 4.07 -5.21 -52.75
CA SER A 890 3.98 -5.56 -54.18
C SER A 890 4.80 -4.65 -55.12
N ILE A 891 5.31 -5.24 -56.22
CA ILE A 891 6.08 -4.54 -57.26
C ILE A 891 5.49 -4.86 -58.64
N THR A 892 4.87 -3.87 -59.28
CA THR A 892 4.18 -4.06 -60.56
C THR A 892 4.85 -3.28 -61.70
N ALA A 893 5.36 -4.01 -62.70
CA ALA A 893 6.10 -3.42 -63.84
C ALA A 893 5.22 -3.06 -65.06
N GLU A 894 4.04 -3.69 -65.21
CA GLU A 894 3.05 -3.36 -66.25
C GLU A 894 1.71 -3.04 -65.60
N ASP A 895 1.44 -1.75 -65.38
CA ASP A 895 0.12 -1.28 -64.95
C ASP A 895 -0.20 0.09 -65.56
N ASN A 896 -1.41 0.55 -65.30
CA ASN A 896 -1.99 1.80 -65.69
C ASN A 896 -1.20 3.04 -65.22
N ARG A 897 -0.20 2.90 -64.34
CA ARG A 897 0.69 3.99 -63.89
C ARG A 897 2.06 4.05 -64.54
N THR A 898 2.37 3.16 -65.46
CA THR A 898 3.62 3.25 -66.25
C THR A 898 3.32 3.37 -67.73
N ALA A 899 4.24 3.98 -68.48
CA ALA A 899 4.19 4.00 -69.94
C ALA A 899 5.60 3.94 -70.52
N ALA A 900 5.77 3.26 -71.66
CA ALA A 900 7.07 3.18 -72.31
C ALA A 900 6.96 3.26 -73.83
N GLY A 901 7.97 3.83 -74.48
CA GLY A 901 7.99 3.93 -75.94
C GLY A 901 9.14 4.75 -76.52
N ILE A 902 9.11 4.94 -77.83
CA ILE A 902 10.12 5.71 -78.57
C ILE A 902 9.66 7.15 -78.75
N VAL A 903 10.48 8.10 -78.35
CA VAL A 903 10.19 9.54 -78.40
C VAL A 903 10.02 10.00 -79.86
N GLN A 904 8.86 10.59 -80.17
CA GLN A 904 8.52 11.16 -81.46
C GLN A 904 8.62 12.70 -81.51
N ASP A 905 8.34 13.38 -80.39
CA ASP A 905 8.46 14.84 -80.27
C ASP A 905 8.73 15.25 -78.82
N VAL A 906 9.45 16.36 -78.61
CA VAL A 906 9.75 16.91 -77.29
C VAL A 906 9.46 18.41 -77.29
N ASN A 907 8.46 18.82 -76.51
CA ASN A 907 8.08 20.21 -76.35
C ASN A 907 8.50 20.76 -74.97
N VAL A 908 9.76 21.19 -74.92
CA VAL A 908 10.39 21.79 -73.73
C VAL A 908 9.65 23.03 -73.18
N SER A 909 8.83 23.72 -73.97
CA SER A 909 8.13 24.92 -73.48
C SER A 909 6.88 24.59 -72.67
N ASP A 910 6.28 23.43 -72.97
CA ASP A 910 5.03 22.96 -72.38
C ASP A 910 5.28 21.69 -71.52
N ASN A 911 6.54 21.33 -71.26
CA ASN A 911 6.96 20.13 -70.52
C ASN A 911 6.44 18.79 -71.09
N GLU A 912 6.13 18.74 -72.38
CA GLU A 912 5.52 17.56 -73.00
C GLU A 912 6.52 16.70 -73.77
N VAL A 913 6.36 15.38 -73.69
CA VAL A 913 7.02 14.39 -74.57
C VAL A 913 5.94 13.52 -75.21
N THR A 914 6.03 13.35 -76.53
CA THR A 914 5.21 12.39 -77.26
C THR A 914 6.03 11.12 -77.49
N ILE A 915 5.56 9.98 -77.00
CA ILE A 915 6.14 8.66 -77.27
C ILE A 915 5.22 7.84 -78.17
N GLN A 916 5.80 6.92 -78.92
CA GLN A 916 5.07 5.89 -79.65
C GLN A 916 5.24 4.54 -78.95
N ASP A 917 4.13 3.93 -78.55
CA ASP A 917 4.09 2.61 -77.92
C ASP A 917 4.32 1.46 -78.92
N SER A 918 4.29 0.22 -78.42
CA SER A 918 4.50 -1.00 -79.22
C SER A 918 3.40 -1.26 -80.26
N ASN A 919 2.21 -0.72 -80.04
CA ASN A 919 1.05 -0.79 -80.94
C ASN A 919 1.06 0.33 -82.01
N GLY A 920 2.05 1.22 -81.96
CA GLY A 920 2.21 2.35 -82.87
C GLY A 920 1.32 3.55 -82.53
N ILE A 921 0.73 3.58 -81.33
CA ILE A 921 -0.08 4.69 -80.81
C ILE A 921 0.85 5.76 -80.26
N GLU A 922 0.64 7.00 -80.69
CA GLU A 922 1.37 8.16 -80.17
C GLU A 922 0.59 8.77 -78.99
N SER A 923 1.21 8.77 -77.82
CA SER A 923 0.67 9.34 -76.58
C SER A 923 1.57 10.47 -76.09
N THR A 924 0.98 11.56 -75.62
CA THR A 924 1.72 12.74 -75.14
C THR A 924 1.56 12.86 -73.64
N PHE A 925 2.69 12.94 -72.94
CA PHE A 925 2.79 13.03 -71.49
C PHE A 925 3.41 14.37 -71.10
N GLU A 926 2.88 14.99 -70.07
CA GLU A 926 3.32 16.27 -69.51
C GLU A 926 4.06 16.00 -68.20
N LEU A 927 5.33 16.37 -68.11
CA LEU A 927 6.10 16.27 -66.87
C LEU A 927 5.62 17.33 -65.89
N ASN A 928 5.29 16.93 -64.67
CA ASN A 928 4.86 17.84 -63.61
C ASN A 928 5.93 18.90 -63.29
N ASP A 929 5.52 19.98 -62.60
CA ASP A 929 6.41 21.10 -62.26
C ASP A 929 7.59 20.68 -61.37
N ASP A 930 7.41 19.62 -60.60
CA ASP A 930 8.33 18.90 -59.71
C ASP A 930 8.80 17.56 -60.29
N GLY A 931 8.31 17.18 -61.47
CA GLY A 931 8.76 15.98 -62.16
C GLY A 931 10.19 16.10 -62.68
N GLU A 932 10.91 14.98 -62.68
CA GLU A 932 12.34 14.93 -62.99
C GLU A 932 12.62 14.02 -64.18
N VAL A 933 13.74 14.26 -64.86
CA VAL A 933 14.21 13.45 -65.99
C VAL A 933 15.50 12.76 -65.57
N TYR A 934 15.59 11.45 -65.78
CA TYR A 934 16.76 10.66 -65.43
C TYR A 934 17.34 9.97 -66.67
N ASP A 935 18.67 9.88 -66.72
CA ASP A 935 19.36 8.99 -67.66
C ASP A 935 19.67 7.67 -66.95
N ALA A 936 18.83 6.66 -67.21
CA ALA A 936 18.99 5.31 -66.69
C ALA A 936 19.90 4.44 -67.57
N THR A 937 20.55 5.01 -68.61
CA THR A 937 21.50 4.28 -69.45
C THR A 937 22.93 4.23 -68.88
N ASP A 938 23.23 5.00 -67.83
CA ASP A 938 24.56 5.06 -67.23
C ASP A 938 24.80 3.92 -66.23
N SER A 939 25.51 2.89 -66.69
CA SER A 939 25.82 1.65 -65.95
C SER A 939 26.85 1.79 -64.81
N ASP A 940 27.11 3.00 -64.30
CA ASP A 940 28.10 3.25 -63.23
C ASP A 940 27.56 2.96 -61.81
N GLY A 941 26.28 2.55 -61.69
CA GLY A 941 25.78 1.65 -60.64
C GLY A 941 25.72 2.18 -59.20
N ASP A 942 25.24 3.41 -58.97
CA ASP A 942 24.75 3.81 -57.62
C ASP A 942 23.87 5.08 -57.58
N ASP A 943 23.86 5.94 -58.61
CA ASP A 943 22.96 7.11 -58.72
C ASP A 943 22.73 7.48 -60.21
N PHE A 944 21.54 7.28 -60.77
CA PHE A 944 21.21 7.78 -62.11
C PHE A 944 21.37 9.29 -62.19
N SER A 945 21.91 9.83 -63.29
CA SER A 945 22.09 11.28 -63.41
C SER A 945 20.77 11.98 -63.75
N SER A 946 20.37 12.95 -62.92
CA SER A 946 19.31 13.90 -63.28
C SER A 946 19.71 14.69 -64.52
N GLU A 947 18.85 14.63 -65.52
CA GLU A 947 18.94 15.30 -66.79
C GLU A 947 17.87 16.40 -66.88
N ASN A 948 17.97 17.25 -67.90
CA ASN A 948 16.91 18.19 -68.21
C ASN A 948 16.04 17.60 -69.32
N LEU A 949 14.75 17.93 -69.34
CA LEU A 949 13.83 17.59 -70.45
C LEU A 949 14.40 17.91 -71.85
N ARG A 950 15.29 18.91 -71.95
CA ARG A 950 16.04 19.24 -73.18
C ARG A 950 16.97 18.17 -73.71
N ASN A 951 17.31 17.19 -72.87
CA ASN A 951 18.29 16.16 -73.16
C ASN A 951 17.64 14.90 -73.71
N ILE A 952 16.30 14.79 -73.65
CA ILE A 952 15.53 13.82 -74.42
C ILE A 952 15.50 14.27 -75.89
N GLU A 953 15.95 13.39 -76.79
CA GLU A 953 15.97 13.59 -78.24
C GLU A 953 14.94 12.68 -78.95
N GLU A 954 14.47 13.11 -80.12
CA GLU A 954 13.62 12.28 -80.99
C GLU A 954 14.36 10.98 -81.36
N GLY A 955 13.74 9.83 -81.03
CA GLY A 955 14.31 8.51 -81.20
C GLY A 955 14.89 7.87 -79.94
N ASP A 956 14.92 8.59 -78.80
CA ASP A 956 15.29 7.99 -77.51
C ASP A 956 14.20 7.02 -77.02
N ALA A 957 14.63 6.00 -76.28
CA ALA A 957 13.74 5.09 -75.56
C ALA A 957 13.43 5.68 -74.18
N LEU A 958 12.15 5.79 -73.84
CA LEU A 958 11.69 6.46 -72.64
C LEU A 958 10.71 5.57 -71.88
N ALA A 959 10.97 5.36 -70.59
CA ALA A 959 10.03 4.84 -69.60
C ALA A 959 9.49 6.02 -68.78
N ILE A 960 8.21 5.97 -68.42
CA ILE A 960 7.46 7.06 -67.82
C ILE A 960 6.71 6.53 -66.61
N GLY A 961 6.91 7.17 -65.46
CA GLY A 961 6.12 6.97 -64.25
C GLY A 961 5.03 8.03 -64.17
N LEU A 962 3.77 7.61 -64.16
CA LEU A 962 2.61 8.48 -64.19
C LEU A 962 2.20 8.89 -62.78
N SER A 963 1.78 10.14 -62.62
CA SER A 963 1.41 10.69 -61.32
C SER A 963 0.13 10.11 -60.71
N ALA A 964 -0.63 9.38 -61.52
CA ALA A 964 -1.81 8.62 -61.12
C ALA A 964 -2.12 7.60 -62.22
N ALA A 965 -2.96 6.62 -61.89
CA ALA A 965 -3.48 5.64 -62.83
C ALA A 965 -4.04 6.29 -64.10
N ASN A 966 -3.58 5.83 -65.26
CA ASN A 966 -3.94 6.30 -66.60
C ASN A 966 -3.72 7.81 -66.86
N SER A 967 -2.91 8.48 -66.03
CA SER A 967 -2.70 9.92 -66.14
C SER A 967 -1.90 10.29 -67.39
N ARG A 968 -2.17 11.49 -67.93
CA ARG A 968 -1.28 12.11 -68.93
C ARG A 968 -0.13 12.89 -68.29
N PHE A 969 -0.15 13.03 -66.97
CA PHE A 969 0.87 13.70 -66.18
C PHE A 969 1.85 12.67 -65.64
N ALA A 970 3.12 13.02 -65.64
CA ALA A 970 4.20 12.16 -65.21
C ALA A 970 5.06 12.83 -64.14
N ASP A 971 5.50 12.03 -63.18
CA ASP A 971 6.46 12.46 -62.15
C ASP A 971 7.89 12.13 -62.57
N VAL A 972 8.07 11.08 -63.37
CA VAL A 972 9.39 10.62 -63.82
C VAL A 972 9.40 10.34 -65.31
N PHE A 973 10.40 10.90 -66.01
CA PHE A 973 10.82 10.45 -67.33
C PHE A 973 12.22 9.81 -67.22
N ALA A 974 12.33 8.52 -67.49
CA ALA A 974 13.60 7.80 -67.48
C ALA A 974 14.01 7.43 -68.91
N ILE A 975 15.17 7.95 -69.35
CA ILE A 975 15.81 7.52 -70.61
C ILE A 975 16.43 6.15 -70.34
N VAL A 976 15.93 5.13 -71.03
CA VAL A 976 16.34 3.72 -70.87
C VAL A 976 17.04 3.22 -72.14
N ASN A 977 17.68 2.04 -72.12
CA ASN A 977 18.17 1.48 -73.37
C ASN A 977 16.99 0.96 -74.20
N GLU A 978 17.06 1.11 -75.52
CA GLU A 978 16.03 0.59 -76.44
C GLU A 978 15.79 -0.93 -76.28
N ALA A 979 16.79 -1.68 -75.80
CA ALA A 979 16.66 -3.11 -75.53
C ALA A 979 15.78 -3.42 -74.30
N ASP A 980 15.74 -2.50 -73.33
CA ASP A 980 15.03 -2.66 -72.06
C ASP A 980 13.52 -2.37 -72.23
N LEU A 981 13.11 -1.78 -73.36
CA LEU A 981 11.70 -1.59 -73.70
C LEU A 981 10.97 -2.93 -73.96
N GLU A 982 11.68 -4.02 -74.27
CA GLU A 982 11.05 -5.34 -74.44
C GLU A 982 10.37 -5.83 -73.15
N ASP A 983 10.88 -5.41 -71.99
CA ASP A 983 10.35 -5.76 -70.67
C ASP A 983 9.09 -4.93 -70.30
N TYR A 984 8.80 -3.88 -71.08
CA TYR A 984 7.56 -3.08 -71.05
C TYR A 984 6.62 -3.40 -72.22
N GLY A 985 6.71 -4.62 -72.77
CA GLY A 985 5.85 -5.06 -73.86
C GLY A 985 6.17 -4.47 -75.24
N TYR A 986 7.35 -3.89 -75.47
CA TYR A 986 7.75 -3.30 -76.76
C TYR A 986 8.44 -4.29 -77.71
N ALA A 987 7.71 -4.82 -78.70
CA ALA A 987 8.28 -5.66 -79.76
C ALA A 987 8.70 -4.82 -81.00
N GLY A 988 9.99 -4.51 -81.13
CA GLY A 988 10.55 -3.47 -82.04
C GLY A 988 10.07 -3.38 -83.50
N ILE A 989 9.92 -2.14 -84.00
CA ILE A 989 9.62 -1.81 -85.41
C ILE A 989 10.88 -1.30 -86.14
N GLY A 990 11.49 -2.18 -86.92
CA GLY A 990 12.53 -1.83 -87.90
C GLY A 990 11.98 -1.09 -89.12
N VAL A 991 12.45 0.15 -89.33
CA VAL A 991 12.32 1.05 -90.49
C VAL A 991 11.95 0.40 -91.86
N SER A 992 10.82 0.80 -92.48
CA SER A 992 10.70 1.27 -93.90
C SER A 992 9.27 1.33 -94.49
N ASP A 993 8.84 2.54 -94.84
CA ASP A 993 8.06 3.03 -96.01
C ASP A 993 7.03 2.11 -96.77
N VAL A 994 5.85 2.71 -97.06
CA VAL A 994 4.86 2.44 -98.16
C VAL A 994 3.53 1.67 -97.86
N SER A 995 2.50 2.46 -97.53
CA SER A 995 1.20 2.66 -98.23
C SER A 995 0.17 1.53 -98.52
N VAL A 996 -0.99 1.66 -97.84
CA VAL A 996 -2.41 1.82 -98.31
C VAL A 996 -3.31 0.60 -98.62
N ASP A 997 -4.47 0.68 -97.93
CA ASP A 997 -5.86 0.22 -98.16
C ASP A 997 -6.23 -1.26 -97.96
N ASN A 998 -7.12 -1.48 -96.99
CA ASN A 998 -8.45 -2.02 -97.34
C ASN A 998 -9.53 -1.60 -96.32
N ASP A 999 -10.43 -0.70 -96.76
CA ASP A 999 -11.74 -0.45 -96.16
C ASP A 999 -12.56 -1.75 -96.05
N ASN A 1000 -13.14 -2.03 -94.87
CA ASN A 1000 -14.55 -2.39 -94.65
C ASN A 1000 -14.76 -2.77 -93.17
N ASN A 1001 -15.13 -1.76 -92.37
CA ASN A 1001 -15.56 -1.89 -90.98
C ASN A 1001 -16.87 -2.68 -90.83
N ASN A 1002 -16.90 -3.61 -89.87
CA ASN A 1002 -18.07 -3.94 -89.06
C ASN A 1002 -17.59 -3.94 -87.60
N LYS A 1003 -17.66 -2.79 -86.91
CA LYS A 1003 -17.32 -2.68 -85.48
C LYS A 1003 -18.59 -2.46 -84.67
N ILE A 1004 -18.70 -3.16 -83.55
CA ILE A 1004 -19.64 -2.83 -82.47
C ILE A 1004 -18.84 -2.00 -81.47
N ASN A 1005 -19.25 -0.76 -81.25
CA ASN A 1005 -18.60 0.11 -80.26
C ASN A 1005 -19.58 0.31 -79.10
N LEU A 1006 -19.19 -0.19 -77.94
CA LEU A 1006 -19.81 0.15 -76.66
C LEU A 1006 -18.97 1.29 -76.07
N THR A 1007 -19.63 2.31 -75.51
CA THR A 1007 -18.94 3.45 -74.91
C THR A 1007 -19.63 3.74 -73.60
N PHE A 1008 -18.88 3.57 -72.50
CA PHE A 1008 -19.31 3.91 -71.16
C PHE A 1008 -19.09 5.41 -70.98
N THR A 1009 -20.07 6.09 -70.38
CA THR A 1009 -19.91 7.51 -70.02
C THR A 1009 -20.38 7.67 -68.59
N GLU A 1010 -19.48 8.22 -67.79
CA GLU A 1010 -19.48 8.41 -66.35
C GLU A 1010 -20.69 9.15 -65.77
N ASP A 1011 -20.82 9.02 -64.45
CA ASP A 1011 -21.83 9.52 -63.52
C ASP A 1011 -22.39 10.93 -63.80
N VAL A 1012 -23.71 11.05 -63.62
CA VAL A 1012 -24.40 12.34 -63.60
C VAL A 1012 -25.13 12.51 -62.27
N ASP A 1013 -24.52 13.26 -61.36
CA ASP A 1013 -25.15 13.70 -60.10
C ASP A 1013 -26.46 14.45 -60.39
N ALA A 1014 -27.59 13.81 -60.02
CA ALA A 1014 -28.94 14.36 -60.17
C ALA A 1014 -29.35 15.29 -59.00
N GLY A 1015 -28.47 15.53 -58.03
CA GLY A 1015 -28.63 16.55 -57.00
C GLY A 1015 -29.69 16.23 -55.93
N ASN A 1016 -30.01 14.96 -55.70
CA ASN A 1016 -30.91 14.56 -54.62
C ASN A 1016 -30.56 13.23 -53.91
N GLY A 1017 -29.33 12.72 -54.09
CA GLY A 1017 -28.81 11.58 -53.32
C GLY A 1017 -29.19 10.18 -53.79
N ASP A 1018 -29.77 10.01 -54.99
CA ASP A 1018 -29.91 8.71 -55.66
C ASP A 1018 -29.02 8.71 -56.91
N ILE A 1019 -28.15 7.72 -57.09
CA ILE A 1019 -27.29 7.53 -58.27
C ILE A 1019 -28.15 6.85 -59.36
N GLN A 1020 -28.06 7.31 -60.62
CA GLN A 1020 -28.73 6.64 -61.75
C GLN A 1020 -27.77 6.42 -62.90
N ASN A 1021 -27.41 5.15 -63.14
CA ASN A 1021 -26.53 4.74 -64.22
C ASN A 1021 -27.26 4.83 -65.58
N GLN A 1022 -26.69 5.60 -66.51
CA GLN A 1022 -27.25 5.83 -67.84
C GLN A 1022 -26.32 5.27 -68.93
N PHE A 1023 -26.77 4.24 -69.64
CA PHE A 1023 -25.94 3.53 -70.62
C PHE A 1023 -26.31 3.94 -72.05
N THR A 1024 -25.34 4.03 -72.95
CA THR A 1024 -25.58 4.31 -74.38
C THR A 1024 -24.86 3.30 -75.26
N ALA A 1025 -25.58 2.56 -76.10
CA ALA A 1025 -25.00 1.62 -77.06
C ALA A 1025 -25.31 2.05 -78.50
N THR A 1026 -24.35 1.92 -79.42
CA THR A 1026 -24.57 2.24 -80.84
C THR A 1026 -24.37 1.01 -81.72
N LEU A 1027 -25.43 0.53 -82.38
CA LEU A 1027 -25.37 -0.62 -83.28
C LEU A 1027 -25.68 -0.20 -84.72
N GLY A 1028 -24.71 -0.35 -85.63
CA GLY A 1028 -24.88 0.01 -87.05
C GLY A 1028 -25.16 1.50 -87.31
N GLY A 1029 -24.84 2.38 -86.34
CA GLY A 1029 -25.07 3.82 -86.41
C GLY A 1029 -26.43 4.31 -85.87
N GLU A 1030 -27.22 3.45 -85.22
CA GLU A 1030 -28.37 3.86 -84.40
C GLU A 1030 -28.02 3.78 -82.91
N GLU A 1031 -28.35 4.85 -82.17
CA GLU A 1031 -28.04 5.06 -80.76
C GLU A 1031 -29.21 4.57 -79.88
N LEU A 1032 -28.91 3.75 -78.87
CA LEU A 1032 -29.85 3.17 -77.91
C LEU A 1032 -29.46 3.63 -76.50
N ASN A 1033 -30.42 4.20 -75.77
CA ASN A 1033 -30.18 4.78 -74.44
C ASN A 1033 -30.93 3.97 -73.38
N PHE A 1034 -30.27 3.67 -72.27
CA PHE A 1034 -30.79 2.89 -71.14
C PHE A 1034 -30.72 3.71 -69.85
N VAL A 1035 -31.66 3.49 -68.92
CA VAL A 1035 -31.69 4.13 -67.59
C VAL A 1035 -32.05 3.06 -66.57
N ALA A 1036 -31.20 2.83 -65.57
CA ALA A 1036 -31.48 1.94 -64.44
C ALA A 1036 -31.69 2.75 -63.14
N ASP A 1037 -32.47 2.19 -62.22
CA ASP A 1037 -32.78 2.75 -60.90
C ASP A 1037 -32.53 1.64 -59.88
N GLU A 1038 -31.80 1.92 -58.80
CA GLU A 1038 -31.17 0.92 -57.89
C GLU A 1038 -32.15 -0.09 -57.27
N ASN A 1039 -33.45 0.19 -57.29
CA ASN A 1039 -34.45 -0.61 -56.57
C ASN A 1039 -35.45 -1.38 -57.46
N ASN A 1040 -35.23 -1.47 -58.78
CA ASN A 1040 -36.15 -2.23 -59.66
C ASN A 1040 -35.51 -2.69 -60.98
N LEU A 1041 -34.66 -3.72 -60.92
CA LEU A 1041 -34.12 -4.38 -62.11
C LEU A 1041 -35.18 -5.32 -62.72
N GLY A 1042 -35.92 -4.82 -63.71
CA GLY A 1042 -36.89 -5.62 -64.45
C GLY A 1042 -36.29 -6.18 -65.74
N ASP A 1043 -36.39 -7.51 -65.94
CA ASP A 1043 -36.01 -8.21 -67.18
C ASP A 1043 -36.48 -7.46 -68.45
N ALA A 1044 -35.54 -6.89 -69.21
CA ALA A 1044 -35.83 -6.16 -70.43
C ALA A 1044 -35.20 -6.84 -71.65
N GLU A 1045 -36.00 -7.66 -72.36
CA GLU A 1045 -35.57 -8.29 -73.63
C GLU A 1045 -35.68 -7.30 -74.80
N TYR A 1046 -34.55 -6.98 -75.43
CA TYR A 1046 -34.51 -6.18 -76.67
C TYR A 1046 -33.98 -7.02 -77.84
N SER A 1047 -34.78 -7.10 -78.90
CA SER A 1047 -34.43 -7.80 -80.14
C SER A 1047 -34.20 -6.81 -81.27
N VAL A 1048 -32.99 -6.82 -81.85
CA VAL A 1048 -32.65 -5.99 -83.02
C VAL A 1048 -32.41 -6.89 -84.23
N ALA A 1049 -33.14 -6.64 -85.31
CA ALA A 1049 -33.08 -7.45 -86.53
C ALA A 1049 -32.00 -6.94 -87.49
N HIS A 1050 -31.09 -7.81 -87.92
CA HIS A 1050 -30.12 -7.52 -88.98
C HIS A 1050 -30.41 -8.37 -90.23
N ASP A 1051 -30.64 -7.69 -91.37
CA ASP A 1051 -30.95 -8.21 -92.72
C ASP A 1051 -32.00 -9.35 -92.84
N GLY A 1052 -33.01 -9.37 -91.97
CA GLY A 1052 -34.21 -10.19 -92.18
C GLY A 1052 -34.03 -11.71 -92.14
N ALA A 1053 -32.90 -12.22 -91.61
CA ALA A 1053 -32.68 -13.65 -91.39
C ALA A 1053 -31.97 -14.01 -90.07
N SER A 1054 -31.43 -13.04 -89.32
CA SER A 1054 -30.79 -13.25 -88.01
C SER A 1054 -31.30 -12.23 -86.99
N THR A 1055 -31.51 -12.67 -85.75
CA THR A 1055 -31.91 -11.86 -84.60
C THR A 1055 -30.75 -11.83 -83.62
N VAL A 1056 -30.41 -10.67 -83.07
CA VAL A 1056 -29.55 -10.55 -81.89
C VAL A 1056 -30.46 -10.18 -80.73
N SER A 1057 -30.44 -11.00 -79.68
CA SER A 1057 -31.06 -10.71 -78.39
C SER A 1057 -29.95 -10.32 -77.43
N VAL A 1058 -30.08 -9.22 -76.70
CA VAL A 1058 -29.15 -8.87 -75.63
C VAL A 1058 -29.93 -8.98 -74.32
N TYR A 1059 -29.40 -9.78 -73.38
CA TYR A 1059 -29.91 -9.89 -72.03
C TYR A 1059 -29.01 -9.05 -71.11
N VAL A 1060 -29.56 -8.56 -70.00
CA VAL A 1060 -28.81 -7.86 -68.96
C VAL A 1060 -29.33 -8.42 -67.66
N TYR A 1061 -28.45 -9.04 -66.88
CA TYR A 1061 -28.75 -9.57 -65.54
C TYR A 1061 -27.94 -8.75 -64.53
N GLY A 1062 -28.55 -8.42 -63.39
CA GLY A 1062 -27.80 -7.96 -62.22
C GLY A 1062 -27.74 -9.11 -61.23
N TYR A 1063 -26.54 -9.50 -60.83
CA TYR A 1063 -26.33 -10.39 -59.70
C TYR A 1063 -26.14 -9.56 -58.43
N ASP A 1064 -26.62 -10.08 -57.31
CA ASP A 1064 -26.55 -9.45 -56.01
C ASP A 1064 -25.11 -9.41 -55.50
N GLY A 1065 -24.66 -8.21 -55.14
CA GLY A 1065 -23.64 -7.99 -54.13
C GLY A 1065 -22.19 -7.77 -54.58
N SER A 1066 -21.70 -8.38 -55.66
CA SER A 1066 -20.23 -8.50 -55.87
C SER A 1066 -19.67 -8.06 -57.24
N GLY A 1067 -20.38 -7.22 -58.00
CA GLY A 1067 -19.82 -6.58 -59.20
C GLY A 1067 -20.76 -6.53 -60.41
N ASP A 1068 -20.81 -5.38 -61.07
CA ASP A 1068 -21.63 -5.14 -62.24
C ASP A 1068 -21.06 -5.89 -63.47
N SER A 1069 -21.68 -7.00 -63.89
CA SER A 1069 -21.30 -7.71 -65.13
C SER A 1069 -22.43 -7.70 -66.18
N LEU A 1070 -22.05 -7.52 -67.45
CA LEU A 1070 -22.97 -7.52 -68.61
C LEU A 1070 -22.74 -8.78 -69.44
N GLU A 1071 -23.71 -9.72 -69.44
CA GLU A 1071 -23.67 -10.91 -70.29
C GLU A 1071 -24.37 -10.67 -71.64
N ILE A 1072 -23.64 -10.83 -72.76
CA ILE A 1072 -24.20 -10.68 -74.12
C ILE A 1072 -24.31 -12.04 -74.80
N ASP A 1073 -25.54 -12.55 -74.94
CA ASP A 1073 -25.82 -13.80 -75.65
C ASP A 1073 -26.10 -13.61 -77.14
N TYR A 1074 -25.26 -14.16 -78.03
CA TYR A 1074 -25.62 -14.24 -79.45
C TYR A 1074 -26.36 -15.53 -79.77
N THR A 1075 -27.69 -15.46 -79.88
CA THR A 1075 -28.52 -16.58 -80.34
C THR A 1075 -29.08 -16.39 -81.75
N SER A 1076 -28.56 -17.16 -82.71
CA SER A 1076 -29.09 -17.23 -84.07
C SER A 1076 -30.09 -18.38 -84.21
N ASP A 1077 -31.31 -18.10 -84.69
CA ASP A 1077 -32.32 -19.11 -85.03
C ASP A 1077 -31.93 -20.03 -86.22
N ASN A 1078 -30.79 -19.78 -86.88
CA ASN A 1078 -30.28 -20.62 -87.96
C ASN A 1078 -28.80 -20.95 -87.76
N TYR A 1079 -28.49 -22.25 -87.77
CA TYR A 1079 -27.11 -22.75 -87.86
C TYR A 1079 -26.43 -22.24 -89.13
N PHE A 1080 -25.33 -21.50 -88.99
CA PHE A 1080 -24.42 -21.24 -90.10
C PHE A 1080 -23.56 -22.48 -90.36
N THR A 1081 -23.29 -22.73 -91.64
CA THR A 1081 -22.30 -23.73 -92.07
C THR A 1081 -21.14 -22.99 -92.71
N ASN A 1082 -19.92 -23.30 -92.28
CA ASN A 1082 -18.72 -22.75 -92.91
C ASN A 1082 -18.52 -23.31 -94.33
N GLY A 1083 -17.49 -22.85 -95.04
CA GLY A 1083 -17.16 -23.31 -96.40
C GLY A 1083 -16.94 -24.82 -96.58
N ASP A 1084 -16.80 -25.58 -95.49
CA ASP A 1084 -16.61 -27.03 -95.45
C ASP A 1084 -17.82 -27.82 -94.90
N GLY A 1085 -18.88 -27.14 -94.45
CA GLY A 1085 -20.19 -27.75 -94.14
C GLY A 1085 -20.41 -28.20 -92.69
N ASP A 1086 -19.55 -27.79 -91.76
CA ASP A 1086 -19.74 -28.04 -90.33
C ASP A 1086 -20.51 -26.88 -89.65
N SER A 1087 -21.29 -27.23 -88.63
CA SER A 1087 -22.13 -26.34 -87.82
C SER A 1087 -21.28 -25.58 -86.80
N VAL A 1088 -21.42 -24.25 -86.72
CA VAL A 1088 -20.81 -23.42 -85.64
C VAL A 1088 -21.81 -23.31 -84.49
N GLU A 1089 -21.34 -23.49 -83.25
CA GLU A 1089 -22.15 -23.38 -82.02
C GLU A 1089 -22.27 -21.91 -81.55
N PRO A 1090 -23.36 -21.54 -80.85
CA PRO A 1090 -23.48 -20.23 -80.22
C PRO A 1090 -22.36 -19.99 -79.18
N PHE A 1091 -22.02 -18.73 -78.93
CA PHE A 1091 -21.08 -18.31 -77.90
C PHE A 1091 -21.76 -17.29 -76.97
N SER A 1092 -21.41 -17.34 -75.69
CA SER A 1092 -21.68 -16.30 -74.70
C SER A 1092 -20.35 -15.60 -74.36
N ALA A 1093 -20.44 -14.32 -74.00
CA ALA A 1093 -19.31 -13.54 -73.48
C ALA A 1093 -19.81 -12.68 -72.32
N THR A 1094 -19.09 -12.73 -71.21
CA THR A 1094 -19.31 -11.90 -70.01
C THR A 1094 -18.28 -10.78 -70.02
N ILE A 1095 -18.71 -9.56 -69.69
CA ILE A 1095 -17.84 -8.38 -69.62
C ILE A 1095 -18.10 -7.69 -68.27
N ASP A 1096 -17.04 -7.40 -67.51
CA ASP A 1096 -17.13 -6.58 -66.29
C ASP A 1096 -17.32 -5.09 -66.64
N ALA A 1097 -18.11 -4.38 -65.83
CA ALA A 1097 -18.56 -3.02 -66.12
C ALA A 1097 -17.44 -1.96 -66.08
N ASP A 1098 -16.29 -2.28 -65.50
CA ASP A 1098 -15.26 -1.29 -65.19
C ASP A 1098 -14.28 -1.06 -66.35
N GLN A 1099 -14.41 -1.82 -67.45
CA GLN A 1099 -13.52 -1.73 -68.60
C GLN A 1099 -14.22 -1.27 -69.88
N SER A 1100 -13.63 -0.28 -70.57
CA SER A 1100 -14.07 0.11 -71.91
C SER A 1100 -13.76 -0.98 -72.94
N THR A 1101 -14.65 -1.96 -73.09
CA THR A 1101 -14.41 -3.13 -73.94
C THR A 1101 -14.97 -2.93 -75.35
N SER A 1102 -14.13 -3.07 -76.38
CA SER A 1102 -14.57 -3.15 -77.78
C SER A 1102 -14.56 -4.60 -78.27
N ILE A 1103 -15.73 -5.17 -78.56
CA ILE A 1103 -15.85 -6.52 -79.12
C ILE A 1103 -15.85 -6.48 -80.64
N GLU A 1104 -14.83 -7.09 -81.26
CA GLU A 1104 -14.77 -7.27 -82.71
C GLU A 1104 -15.10 -8.72 -83.11
N VAL A 1105 -16.28 -8.94 -83.70
CA VAL A 1105 -16.69 -10.25 -84.25
C VAL A 1105 -16.35 -10.32 -85.73
N TYR A 1106 -15.44 -11.19 -86.11
CA TYR A 1106 -15.03 -11.41 -87.50
C TYR A 1106 -15.84 -12.54 -88.16
N GLU A 1107 -16.48 -12.28 -89.30
CA GLU A 1107 -16.99 -13.37 -90.17
C GLU A 1107 -15.82 -13.99 -90.97
N ASN A 1108 -15.32 -15.15 -90.52
CA ASN A 1108 -14.90 -16.25 -91.41
C ASN A 1108 -14.78 -17.59 -90.70
#